data_AF-A0A5J5UTD8-F1
#
_entry.id   AF-A0A5J5UTD8-F1
#
_cell.length_a   1.000
_cell.length_b   1.000
_cell.length_c   1.000
_cell.angle_alpha   90.00
_cell.angle_beta   90.00
_cell.angle_gamma   90.00
#
_symmetry.space_group_name_H-M   'P 1'
#
loop_
_entity.id
_entity.type
_entity.pdbx_description
1 polymer ?
#
loop_
_entity_poly.entity_id
_entity_poly.type
_entity_poly.pdbx_seq_one_letter_code
_entity_poly.pdbx_strand_id
1 'polypeptide(L)'
;MVLKFHEQIVSDLLEDTSGGLVVLSSGLSLPKLLSSFLSFHSRSSGSLLLLHPPQLSSSLKSLLLSLSPDLPLFEITADLPSSNRLSLYSSNRILVLSPRILIVDLLTQKAQTSLVSGIVFLNAHSLSESSTESFIVRIIKTFNKNASVYAFSDKPHSMVSGFAKTERTMKSLFIKKLHLWPRFQVNVSEELERDPPEVVDIRVPMSKYMLGIQKAIVEVMDACLKEMRKTNKVDVEDLTVENGLFKSFDEIVRRQLDPIWHTLGKKTKQLVSDLKTLRKLLDYLVRYDAVSYLKYLDTLRVSESFRSVWIFAESSYKVFDYAKKRVYRFAKSDDTKISTPSKNLARKKRKLKEDDNNNDEAIAGTSSTSTSNGAVLQEVLEESPKWKVLREVLEEIEEERKKQASSGEPLLDVEEDNNGIILVACKDECSCMQLEDCIANGSQKVMRDEWQKYLLSKVELRGVQTPQKKKPKAPKGYGILDGIVPVTPARNAEVSSACKQEHDALLAAAAEIKRNQAKKEKDAEKDPEPQVGSRGHGKGKGRGRTRQGHARNKDGSNNTEVAKGDRPEVYGSENEGQINEINPTVIVDGVSGKNIYNDRNADNPKQLPPVHFHALERDQPILDVLKPSVIIVYHPDMTFVREIEVYKAENPGKKVRVYFLFYDASTEVQKFEASIRRENGAFESLIRQKSMMMIPVDQNDFCLGLNSSSEIQVSSSQNSITRKAGGRKDAEKEMQVIVDMREFMSSLPNVLHQKGMLIIPVTLEVGDYVLSPLICVERKSIQDLFMSFTSGRLYHQVETMVRYYRIPVLLIEFSQDKSFSFQSASDIGDDVTPTNIISKLSLLVLHFPRLRIIWSRSLHATAEIFASLKANQDEPDETKAMRVGVPSEEGIIENDVR
;
A
#
# COMPACT_ATOMS: atom_id res chain seq x y z
N MET A 1 -32.62 0.05 -6.02
CA MET A 1 -33.13 0.71 -7.26
C MET A 1 -31.95 1.42 -7.91
N VAL A 2 -31.86 1.57 -9.23
CA VAL A 2 -30.81 2.43 -9.81
C VAL A 2 -31.20 3.89 -9.56
N LEU A 3 -30.25 4.75 -9.20
CA LEU A 3 -30.52 6.18 -8.97
C LEU A 3 -30.63 6.90 -10.31
N LYS A 4 -31.55 7.87 -10.42
CA LYS A 4 -31.81 8.60 -11.67
C LYS A 4 -30.58 9.34 -12.18
N PHE A 5 -29.73 9.85 -11.29
CA PHE A 5 -28.47 10.46 -11.73
C PHE A 5 -27.49 9.43 -12.32
N HIS A 6 -27.50 8.16 -11.87
CA HIS A 6 -26.76 7.08 -12.54
C HIS A 6 -27.36 6.74 -13.91
N GLU A 7 -28.69 6.65 -14.02
CA GLU A 7 -29.38 6.44 -15.30
C GLU A 7 -29.06 7.55 -16.31
N GLN A 8 -29.03 8.81 -15.86
CA GLN A 8 -28.66 9.95 -16.70
C GLN A 8 -27.18 9.89 -17.13
N ILE A 9 -26.24 9.57 -16.24
CA ILE A 9 -24.83 9.40 -16.63
C ILE A 9 -24.69 8.33 -17.72
N VAL A 10 -25.46 7.23 -17.62
CA VAL A 10 -25.45 6.17 -18.65
C VAL A 10 -26.07 6.67 -19.96
N SER A 11 -27.17 7.43 -19.92
CA SER A 11 -27.76 8.05 -21.12
C SER A 11 -26.79 9.01 -21.82
N ASP A 12 -26.21 9.96 -21.07
CA ASP A 12 -25.23 10.94 -21.58
C ASP A 12 -24.00 10.25 -22.22
N LEU A 13 -23.62 9.06 -21.73
CA LEU A 13 -22.54 8.24 -22.30
C LEU A 13 -22.95 7.42 -23.53
N LEU A 14 -24.20 6.94 -23.60
CA LEU A 14 -24.69 6.14 -24.73
C LEU A 14 -25.03 7.03 -25.95
N GLU A 15 -25.34 8.31 -25.74
CA GLU A 15 -25.39 9.31 -26.82
C GLU A 15 -24.00 9.62 -27.42
N ASP A 16 -22.93 9.46 -26.63
CA ASP A 16 -21.55 9.74 -27.05
C ASP A 16 -20.95 8.56 -27.84
N THR A 17 -21.15 8.55 -29.16
CA THR A 17 -20.53 7.54 -30.05
C THR A 17 -19.00 7.44 -29.94
N SER A 18 -18.30 8.53 -29.58
CA SER A 18 -16.86 8.51 -29.30
C SER A 18 -16.48 7.94 -27.93
N GLY A 19 -17.43 7.84 -27.01
CA GLY A 19 -17.22 7.71 -25.58
C GLY A 19 -16.85 9.04 -24.89
N GLY A 20 -16.81 9.01 -23.57
CA GLY A 20 -16.64 10.17 -22.68
C GLY A 20 -15.77 9.88 -21.45
N LEU A 21 -15.25 10.94 -20.83
CA LEU A 21 -14.53 10.89 -19.54
C LEU A 21 -15.45 11.36 -18.41
N VAL A 22 -15.82 10.47 -17.50
CA VAL A 22 -16.63 10.76 -16.32
C VAL A 22 -15.75 10.96 -15.09
N VAL A 23 -15.92 12.08 -14.38
CA VAL A 23 -15.30 12.34 -13.07
C VAL A 23 -16.40 12.54 -12.03
N LEU A 24 -16.45 11.62 -11.05
CA LEU A 24 -17.43 11.58 -9.97
C LEU A 24 -16.81 12.04 -8.64
N SER A 25 -17.64 12.59 -7.74
CA SER A 25 -17.27 12.73 -6.32
C SER A 25 -16.99 11.35 -5.71
N SER A 26 -15.98 11.25 -4.85
CA SER A 26 -15.62 10.00 -4.18
C SER A 26 -16.78 9.53 -3.29
N GLY A 27 -17.18 8.27 -3.38
CA GLY A 27 -18.33 7.70 -2.64
C GLY A 27 -19.69 7.73 -3.36
N LEU A 28 -19.80 8.25 -4.59
CA LEU A 28 -21.04 8.16 -5.41
C LEU A 28 -21.21 6.79 -6.11
N SER A 29 -20.72 5.70 -5.49
CA SER A 29 -20.86 4.31 -5.92
C SER A 29 -20.53 4.03 -7.41
N LEU A 30 -19.32 4.41 -7.86
CA LEU A 30 -18.79 4.06 -9.19
C LEU A 30 -18.99 2.58 -9.59
N PRO A 31 -18.85 1.57 -8.69
CA PRO A 31 -19.14 0.18 -9.04
C PRO A 31 -20.60 -0.09 -9.44
N LYS A 32 -21.57 0.60 -8.83
CA LYS A 32 -23.00 0.48 -9.20
C LYS A 32 -23.29 1.13 -10.55
N LEU A 33 -22.73 2.31 -10.80
CA LEU A 33 -22.77 2.96 -12.12
C LEU A 33 -22.16 2.06 -13.20
N LEU A 34 -21.00 1.45 -12.92
CA LEU A 34 -20.35 0.52 -13.85
C LEU A 34 -21.21 -0.74 -14.09
N SER A 35 -21.81 -1.31 -13.04
CA SER A 35 -22.73 -2.46 -13.15
C SER A 35 -23.92 -2.14 -14.07
N SER A 36 -24.50 -0.95 -13.93
CA SER A 36 -25.57 -0.46 -14.79
C SER A 36 -25.10 -0.23 -16.23
N PHE A 37 -23.99 0.50 -16.43
CA PHE A 37 -23.43 0.75 -17.76
C PHE A 37 -23.10 -0.55 -18.52
N LEU A 38 -22.54 -1.55 -17.83
CA LEU A 38 -22.18 -2.83 -18.43
C LEU A 38 -23.40 -3.71 -18.75
N SER A 39 -24.54 -3.55 -18.08
CA SER A 39 -25.75 -4.35 -18.38
C SER A 39 -26.48 -3.88 -19.64
N PHE A 40 -26.30 -2.62 -20.06
CA PHE A 40 -26.76 -2.12 -21.37
C PHE A 40 -25.91 -2.63 -22.56
N HIS A 41 -24.75 -3.28 -22.33
CA HIS A 41 -23.88 -3.75 -23.41
C HIS A 41 -24.46 -4.94 -24.18
N SER A 42 -24.96 -4.69 -25.39
CA SER A 42 -25.52 -5.74 -26.25
C SER A 42 -24.43 -6.54 -26.99
N ARG A 43 -24.52 -7.87 -27.00
CA ARG A 43 -23.59 -8.75 -27.74
C ARG A 43 -23.54 -8.49 -29.25
N SER A 44 -24.57 -7.84 -29.80
CA SER A 44 -24.65 -7.37 -31.19
C SER A 44 -23.74 -6.19 -31.51
N SER A 45 -23.26 -5.44 -30.51
CA SER A 45 -22.35 -4.29 -30.71
C SER A 45 -20.87 -4.68 -30.81
N GLY A 46 -20.50 -5.88 -30.32
CA GLY A 46 -19.13 -6.42 -30.34
C GLY A 46 -18.58 -6.72 -28.94
N SER A 47 -17.26 -6.94 -28.85
CA SER A 47 -16.55 -7.14 -27.57
C SER A 47 -16.27 -5.81 -26.87
N LEU A 48 -16.50 -5.75 -25.56
CA LEU A 48 -16.22 -4.59 -24.70
C LEU A 48 -15.03 -4.90 -23.78
N LEU A 49 -13.99 -4.06 -23.80
CA LEU A 49 -12.74 -4.32 -23.09
C LEU A 49 -12.65 -3.51 -21.79
N LEU A 50 -12.81 -4.18 -20.64
CA LEU A 50 -12.68 -3.58 -19.31
C LEU A 50 -11.23 -3.69 -18.82
N LEU A 51 -10.51 -2.57 -18.80
CA LEU A 51 -9.10 -2.50 -18.44
C LEU A 51 -8.92 -2.08 -16.97
N HIS A 52 -8.23 -2.93 -16.21
CA HIS A 52 -7.97 -2.75 -14.79
C HIS A 52 -6.49 -3.04 -14.43
N PRO A 53 -5.95 -2.43 -13.36
CA PRO A 53 -4.68 -2.86 -12.78
C PRO A 53 -4.82 -4.26 -12.15
N PRO A 54 -3.78 -5.12 -12.22
CA PRO A 54 -3.85 -6.50 -11.72
C PRO A 54 -4.00 -6.64 -10.19
N GLN A 55 -3.98 -5.52 -9.46
CA GLN A 55 -4.20 -5.48 -8.00
C GLN A 55 -5.69 -5.39 -7.61
N LEU A 56 -6.61 -5.16 -8.57
CA LEU A 56 -8.04 -4.96 -8.30
C LEU A 56 -8.99 -5.99 -8.96
N SER A 57 -8.49 -7.00 -9.69
CA SER A 57 -9.36 -7.96 -10.39
C SER A 57 -10.32 -8.68 -9.46
N SER A 58 -9.81 -9.29 -8.39
CA SER A 58 -10.62 -10.10 -7.47
C SER A 58 -11.74 -9.30 -6.81
N SER A 59 -11.44 -8.14 -6.23
CA SER A 59 -12.42 -7.30 -5.53
C SER A 59 -13.43 -6.65 -6.46
N LEU A 60 -13.01 -6.12 -7.62
CA LEU A 60 -13.96 -5.51 -8.57
C LEU A 60 -14.84 -6.56 -9.26
N LYS A 61 -14.32 -7.75 -9.54
CA LYS A 61 -15.09 -8.85 -10.15
C LYS A 61 -16.12 -9.42 -9.18
N SER A 62 -15.76 -9.65 -7.92
CA SER A 62 -16.71 -10.11 -6.91
C SER A 62 -17.77 -9.05 -6.59
N LEU A 63 -17.41 -7.77 -6.58
CA LEU A 63 -18.32 -6.64 -6.41
C LEU A 63 -19.29 -6.47 -7.60
N LEU A 64 -18.82 -6.57 -8.84
CA LEU A 64 -19.70 -6.49 -10.01
C LEU A 64 -20.65 -7.70 -10.10
N LEU A 65 -20.16 -8.91 -9.76
CA LEU A 65 -21.01 -10.10 -9.75
C LEU A 65 -22.00 -10.14 -8.56
N SER A 66 -21.68 -9.51 -7.42
CA SER A 66 -22.65 -9.38 -6.31
C SER A 66 -23.70 -8.30 -6.57
N LEU A 67 -23.37 -7.26 -7.35
CA LEU A 67 -24.31 -6.24 -7.80
C LEU A 67 -25.13 -6.65 -9.04
N SER A 68 -24.64 -7.58 -9.86
CA SER A 68 -25.32 -8.10 -11.06
C SER A 68 -24.85 -9.52 -11.42
N PRO A 69 -25.47 -10.57 -10.86
CA PRO A 69 -25.06 -11.97 -11.06
C PRO A 69 -25.09 -12.43 -12.53
N ASP A 70 -26.02 -11.90 -13.34
CA ASP A 70 -26.22 -12.27 -14.74
C ASP A 70 -25.17 -11.66 -15.71
N LEU A 71 -24.25 -10.81 -15.21
CA LEU A 71 -23.31 -10.08 -16.06
C LEU A 71 -22.27 -11.04 -16.66
N PRO A 72 -22.18 -11.18 -18.01
CA PRO A 72 -21.37 -12.20 -18.66
C PRO A 72 -19.88 -11.77 -18.75
N LEU A 73 -19.24 -11.71 -17.59
CA LEU A 73 -17.94 -11.07 -17.35
C LEU A 73 -16.78 -12.08 -17.39
N PHE A 74 -16.04 -12.13 -18.49
CA PHE A 74 -14.96 -13.11 -18.70
C PHE A 74 -13.59 -12.48 -18.45
N GLU A 75 -12.76 -13.11 -17.62
CA GLU A 75 -11.44 -12.60 -17.23
C GLU A 75 -10.31 -13.29 -18.03
N ILE A 76 -9.40 -12.51 -18.58
CA ILE A 76 -8.23 -12.98 -19.32
C ILE A 76 -6.98 -12.82 -18.44
N THR A 77 -6.59 -13.90 -17.76
CA THR A 77 -5.33 -13.97 -17.00
C THR A 77 -4.15 -14.31 -17.92
N ALA A 78 -2.93 -14.12 -17.43
CA ALA A 78 -1.70 -14.40 -18.18
C ALA A 78 -1.49 -15.91 -18.42
N ASP A 79 -2.05 -16.76 -17.57
CA ASP A 79 -1.89 -18.21 -17.57
C ASP A 79 -2.76 -18.92 -18.64
N LEU A 80 -3.70 -18.20 -19.26
CA LEU A 80 -4.54 -18.74 -20.32
C LEU A 80 -3.75 -18.95 -21.63
N PRO A 81 -3.82 -20.13 -22.26
CA PRO A 81 -3.14 -20.39 -23.52
C PRO A 81 -3.70 -19.50 -24.63
N SER A 82 -2.84 -19.17 -25.60
CA SER A 82 -3.13 -18.23 -26.69
C SER A 82 -4.36 -18.60 -27.53
N SER A 83 -4.61 -19.90 -27.72
CA SER A 83 -5.81 -20.44 -28.39
C SER A 83 -7.10 -20.06 -27.66
N ASN A 84 -7.14 -20.23 -26.33
CA ASN A 84 -8.30 -19.88 -25.52
C ASN A 84 -8.52 -18.36 -25.49
N ARG A 85 -7.45 -17.57 -25.45
CA ARG A 85 -7.54 -16.10 -25.53
C ARG A 85 -8.10 -15.61 -26.87
N LEU A 86 -7.67 -16.19 -27.99
CA LEU A 86 -8.24 -15.91 -29.32
C LEU A 86 -9.75 -16.23 -29.39
N SER A 87 -10.18 -17.35 -28.81
CA SER A 87 -11.60 -17.73 -28.71
C SER A 87 -12.40 -16.72 -27.88
N LEU A 88 -11.86 -16.25 -26.75
CA LEU A 88 -12.50 -15.23 -25.91
C LEU A 88 -12.62 -13.87 -26.61
N TYR A 89 -11.58 -13.40 -27.31
CA TYR A 89 -11.65 -12.16 -28.10
C TYR A 89 -12.74 -12.21 -29.19
N SER A 90 -12.89 -13.37 -29.84
CA SER A 90 -13.90 -13.63 -30.87
C SER A 90 -15.34 -13.81 -30.33
N SER A 91 -15.56 -13.79 -29.01
CA SER A 91 -16.83 -14.21 -28.42
C SER A 91 -17.93 -13.13 -28.34
N ASN A 92 -17.61 -11.86 -28.67
CA ASN A 92 -18.48 -10.68 -28.55
C ASN A 92 -19.09 -10.53 -27.14
N ARG A 93 -18.21 -10.43 -26.13
CA ARG A 93 -18.55 -10.34 -24.70
C ARG A 93 -17.81 -9.22 -23.99
N ILE A 94 -18.13 -9.02 -22.71
CA ILE A 94 -17.39 -8.12 -21.83
C ILE A 94 -16.17 -8.88 -21.31
N LEU A 95 -14.98 -8.40 -21.68
CA LEU A 95 -13.69 -9.03 -21.37
C LEU A 95 -12.92 -8.17 -20.38
N VAL A 96 -12.54 -8.75 -19.25
CA VAL A 96 -11.75 -8.14 -18.17
C VAL A 96 -10.31 -8.56 -18.33
N LEU A 97 -9.40 -7.60 -18.48
CA LEU A 97 -8.00 -7.90 -18.74
C LEU A 97 -7.05 -6.79 -18.29
N SER A 98 -5.79 -7.18 -18.04
CA SER A 98 -4.73 -6.21 -17.76
C SER A 98 -4.23 -5.55 -19.06
N PRO A 99 -3.84 -4.25 -19.03
CA PRO A 99 -3.25 -3.57 -20.18
C PRO A 99 -2.04 -4.30 -20.80
N ARG A 100 -1.23 -4.99 -19.98
CA ARG A 100 -0.05 -5.73 -20.46
C ARG A 100 -0.40 -6.90 -21.38
N ILE A 101 -1.50 -7.61 -21.12
CA ILE A 101 -1.93 -8.73 -21.97
C ILE A 101 -2.48 -8.16 -23.28
N LEU A 102 -3.35 -7.15 -23.19
CA LEU A 102 -3.98 -6.56 -24.37
C LEU A 102 -2.96 -5.92 -25.34
N ILE A 103 -1.95 -5.19 -24.85
CA ILE A 103 -0.98 -4.54 -25.75
C ILE A 103 -0.17 -5.57 -26.56
N VAL A 104 0.20 -6.70 -25.97
CA VAL A 104 0.93 -7.78 -26.67
C VAL A 104 0.00 -8.54 -27.62
N ASP A 105 -1.24 -8.82 -27.22
CA ASP A 105 -2.20 -9.53 -28.08
C ASP A 105 -2.70 -8.66 -29.26
N LEU A 106 -2.72 -7.32 -29.11
CA LEU A 106 -2.93 -6.38 -30.22
C LEU A 106 -1.76 -6.33 -31.18
N LEU A 107 -0.54 -6.13 -30.67
CA LEU A 107 0.67 -6.02 -31.50
C LEU A 107 1.00 -7.32 -32.24
N THR A 108 0.69 -8.48 -31.64
CA THR A 108 0.79 -9.80 -32.30
C THR A 108 -0.45 -10.18 -33.11
N GLN A 109 -1.38 -9.24 -33.34
CA GLN A 109 -2.60 -9.39 -34.15
C GLN A 109 -3.55 -10.53 -33.71
N LYS A 110 -3.43 -11.01 -32.47
CA LYS A 110 -4.29 -12.04 -31.87
C LYS A 110 -5.65 -11.48 -31.44
N ALA A 111 -5.68 -10.22 -31.02
CA ALA A 111 -6.91 -9.48 -30.72
C ALA A 111 -7.34 -8.67 -31.95
N GLN A 112 -8.41 -9.08 -32.63
CA GLN A 112 -8.93 -8.37 -33.80
C GLN A 112 -9.59 -7.05 -33.40
N THR A 113 -8.96 -5.93 -33.75
CA THR A 113 -9.42 -4.56 -33.46
C THR A 113 -10.79 -4.22 -34.05
N SER A 114 -11.18 -4.87 -35.14
CA SER A 114 -12.48 -4.74 -35.80
C SER A 114 -13.67 -5.26 -34.96
N LEU A 115 -13.45 -6.19 -34.02
CA LEU A 115 -14.49 -6.73 -33.14
C LEU A 115 -14.65 -5.95 -31.84
N VAL A 116 -13.80 -4.94 -31.58
CA VAL A 116 -13.84 -4.12 -30.37
C VAL A 116 -14.89 -3.03 -30.53
N SER A 117 -15.99 -3.15 -29.78
CA SER A 117 -17.03 -2.12 -29.68
C SER A 117 -16.52 -0.90 -28.92
N GLY A 118 -15.71 -1.12 -27.88
CA GLY A 118 -15.18 -0.05 -27.05
C GLY A 118 -14.27 -0.53 -25.92
N ILE A 119 -13.74 0.44 -25.19
CA ILE A 119 -12.76 0.26 -24.10
C ILE A 119 -13.24 1.02 -22.87
N VAL A 120 -13.14 0.42 -21.69
CA VAL A 120 -13.53 1.01 -20.40
C VAL A 120 -12.31 1.08 -19.47
N PHE A 121 -11.98 2.27 -19.00
CA PHE A 121 -10.92 2.53 -18.01
C PHE A 121 -11.52 2.99 -16.67
N LEU A 122 -11.15 2.34 -15.56
CA LEU A 122 -11.71 2.67 -14.24
C LEU A 122 -10.87 3.63 -13.39
N ASN A 123 -9.59 3.80 -13.74
CA ASN A 123 -8.64 4.64 -13.00
C ASN A 123 -8.08 5.76 -13.88
N ALA A 124 -8.93 6.59 -14.49
CA ALA A 124 -8.47 7.67 -15.38
C ALA A 124 -7.47 8.64 -14.68
N HIS A 125 -7.52 8.73 -13.36
CA HIS A 125 -6.59 9.51 -12.54
C HIS A 125 -5.15 8.99 -12.51
N SER A 126 -4.86 7.73 -12.84
CA SER A 126 -3.49 7.21 -12.94
C SER A 126 -2.89 7.32 -14.34
N LEU A 127 -3.68 7.71 -15.33
CA LEU A 127 -3.26 7.73 -16.74
C LEU A 127 -2.36 8.92 -17.08
N SER A 128 -1.56 8.74 -18.13
CA SER A 128 -0.63 9.73 -18.69
C SER A 128 -0.49 9.56 -20.21
N GLU A 129 0.07 10.57 -20.90
CA GLU A 129 0.30 10.56 -22.35
C GLU A 129 1.15 9.38 -22.84
N SER A 130 2.09 8.92 -22.00
CA SER A 130 3.04 7.84 -22.30
C SER A 130 2.70 6.50 -21.64
N SER A 131 1.49 6.37 -21.07
CA SER A 131 0.97 5.15 -20.48
C SER A 131 0.73 4.02 -21.50
N THR A 132 0.72 2.77 -21.04
CA THR A 132 0.40 1.59 -21.88
C THR A 132 -1.07 1.64 -22.32
N GLU A 133 -1.95 2.20 -21.50
CA GLU A 133 -3.35 2.47 -21.78
C GLU A 133 -3.54 3.43 -22.97
N SER A 134 -2.85 4.57 -23.00
CA SER A 134 -2.89 5.47 -24.17
C SER A 134 -2.31 4.81 -25.42
N PHE A 135 -1.32 3.92 -25.27
CA PHE A 135 -0.76 3.16 -26.38
C PHE A 135 -1.80 2.18 -26.99
N ILE A 136 -2.52 1.44 -26.14
CA ILE A 136 -3.65 0.57 -26.53
C ILE A 136 -4.71 1.36 -27.28
N VAL A 137 -5.16 2.50 -26.74
CA VAL A 137 -6.20 3.31 -27.40
C VAL A 137 -5.71 3.82 -28.75
N ARG A 138 -4.45 4.26 -28.87
CA ARG A 138 -3.91 4.70 -30.17
C ARG A 138 -3.92 3.58 -31.21
N ILE A 139 -3.46 2.37 -30.86
CA ILE A 139 -3.51 1.22 -31.77
C ILE A 139 -4.95 0.92 -32.19
N ILE A 140 -5.87 0.82 -31.23
CA ILE A 140 -7.28 0.51 -31.53
C ILE A 140 -7.90 1.61 -32.40
N LYS A 141 -7.67 2.90 -32.11
CA LYS A 141 -8.17 4.02 -32.94
C LYS A 141 -7.55 4.10 -34.33
N THR A 142 -6.31 3.63 -34.54
CA THR A 142 -5.70 3.54 -35.87
C THR A 142 -6.42 2.54 -36.77
N PHE A 143 -6.75 1.35 -36.26
CA PHE A 143 -7.38 0.27 -37.04
C PHE A 143 -8.93 0.32 -37.01
N ASN A 144 -9.51 0.80 -35.91
CA ASN A 144 -10.94 0.92 -35.67
C ASN A 144 -11.24 2.30 -35.04
N LYS A 145 -11.46 3.30 -35.90
CA LYS A 145 -11.78 4.68 -35.48
C LYS A 145 -13.08 4.78 -34.68
N ASN A 146 -14.00 3.85 -34.89
CA ASN A 146 -15.35 3.87 -34.32
C ASN A 146 -15.43 3.33 -32.89
N ALA A 147 -14.46 2.51 -32.44
CA ALA A 147 -14.46 1.95 -31.08
C ALA A 147 -14.54 3.04 -30.01
N SER A 148 -15.61 3.04 -29.20
CA SER A 148 -15.87 4.09 -28.20
C SER A 148 -14.93 3.96 -26.99
N VAL A 149 -14.50 5.10 -26.42
CA VAL A 149 -13.54 5.11 -25.29
C VAL A 149 -14.19 5.75 -24.06
N TYR A 150 -14.48 4.91 -23.06
CA TYR A 150 -15.08 5.31 -21.80
C TYR A 150 -14.02 5.33 -20.70
N ALA A 151 -13.92 6.44 -19.98
CA ALA A 151 -12.98 6.59 -18.89
C ALA A 151 -13.68 7.12 -17.65
N PHE A 152 -13.44 6.51 -16.49
CA PHE A 152 -14.05 6.85 -15.22
C PHE A 152 -12.98 7.22 -14.19
N SER A 153 -13.33 8.10 -13.25
CA SER A 153 -12.55 8.33 -12.03
C SER A 153 -13.43 8.85 -10.90
N ASP A 154 -13.11 8.37 -9.70
CA ASP A 154 -13.66 8.74 -8.39
C ASP A 154 -12.79 9.78 -7.65
N LYS A 155 -11.64 10.17 -8.20
CA LYS A 155 -10.60 11.00 -7.53
C LYS A 155 -10.32 12.30 -8.29
N PRO A 156 -11.20 13.32 -8.19
CA PRO A 156 -11.07 14.59 -8.92
C PRO A 156 -9.78 15.34 -8.58
N HIS A 157 -9.32 15.28 -7.32
CA HIS A 157 -8.06 15.90 -6.89
C HIS A 157 -6.83 15.38 -7.66
N SER A 158 -6.87 14.12 -8.13
CA SER A 158 -5.80 13.52 -8.93
C SER A 158 -5.94 13.77 -10.42
N MET A 159 -7.08 14.30 -10.90
CA MET A 159 -7.24 14.82 -12.27
C MET A 159 -6.66 16.23 -12.40
N VAL A 160 -6.82 17.06 -11.36
CA VAL A 160 -6.27 18.43 -11.29
C VAL A 160 -4.76 18.45 -10.95
N SER A 161 -4.15 17.29 -10.66
CA SER A 161 -2.77 17.25 -10.16
C SER A 161 -1.71 17.57 -11.24
N GLY A 162 -1.21 18.81 -11.20
CA GLY A 162 -0.20 19.32 -12.14
C GLY A 162 -0.80 20.00 -13.38
N PHE A 163 0.06 20.41 -14.31
CA PHE A 163 -0.35 21.26 -15.43
C PHE A 163 -1.25 20.54 -16.45
N ALA A 164 -2.50 20.99 -16.58
CA ALA A 164 -3.48 20.60 -17.60
C ALA A 164 -3.68 19.07 -17.77
N LYS A 165 -3.56 18.30 -16.68
CA LYS A 165 -3.56 16.82 -16.74
C LYS A 165 -4.86 16.24 -17.32
N THR A 166 -6.03 16.75 -16.96
CA THR A 166 -7.33 16.31 -17.54
C THR A 166 -7.36 16.43 -19.06
N GLU A 167 -6.91 17.57 -19.59
CA GLU A 167 -6.82 17.82 -21.04
C GLU A 167 -5.87 16.83 -21.73
N ARG A 168 -4.69 16.62 -21.13
CA ARG A 168 -3.67 15.67 -21.63
C ARG A 168 -4.21 14.24 -21.66
N THR A 169 -4.92 13.80 -20.62
CA THR A 169 -5.57 12.48 -20.57
C THR A 169 -6.70 12.35 -21.61
N MET A 170 -7.52 13.37 -21.83
CA MET A 170 -8.56 13.31 -22.87
C MET A 170 -7.95 13.24 -24.28
N LYS A 171 -6.91 14.05 -24.56
CA LYS A 171 -6.15 13.99 -25.82
C LYS A 171 -5.46 12.64 -26.03
N SER A 172 -4.89 12.04 -24.98
CA SER A 172 -4.19 10.76 -25.07
C SER A 172 -5.12 9.53 -25.20
N LEU A 173 -6.41 9.71 -24.91
CA LEU A 173 -7.48 8.72 -25.07
C LEU A 173 -8.44 9.01 -26.24
N PHE A 174 -8.20 10.09 -27.00
CA PHE A 174 -9.06 10.55 -28.11
C PHE A 174 -10.53 10.82 -27.69
N ILE A 175 -10.75 11.21 -26.43
CA ILE A 175 -12.08 11.48 -25.87
C ILE A 175 -12.49 12.94 -26.16
N LYS A 176 -13.74 13.16 -26.60
CA LYS A 176 -14.31 14.50 -26.83
C LYS A 176 -14.99 15.12 -25.61
N LYS A 177 -15.95 14.43 -24.98
CA LYS A 177 -16.75 15.00 -23.88
C LYS A 177 -16.17 14.70 -22.49
N LEU A 178 -16.24 15.70 -21.61
CA LEU A 178 -15.91 15.63 -20.19
C LEU A 178 -17.17 15.75 -19.35
N HIS A 179 -17.57 14.67 -18.70
CA HIS A 179 -18.73 14.57 -17.83
C HIS A 179 -18.29 14.75 -16.37
N LEU A 180 -18.75 15.80 -15.71
CA LEU A 180 -18.36 16.15 -14.35
C LEU A 180 -19.57 16.02 -13.43
N TRP A 181 -19.50 15.10 -12.47
CA TRP A 181 -20.59 14.75 -11.57
C TRP A 181 -20.18 14.93 -10.10
N PRO A 182 -20.05 16.19 -9.63
CA PRO A 182 -19.82 16.51 -8.23
C PRO A 182 -21.08 16.28 -7.38
N ARG A 183 -20.90 16.00 -6.09
CA ARG A 183 -22.00 15.86 -5.11
C ARG A 183 -22.90 17.11 -4.98
N PHE A 184 -22.42 18.28 -5.39
CA PHE A 184 -23.18 19.55 -5.42
C PHE A 184 -23.85 19.87 -6.77
N GLN A 185 -23.84 18.95 -7.74
CA GLN A 185 -24.62 19.10 -8.97
C GLN A 185 -26.11 18.94 -8.67
N VAL A 186 -26.92 19.87 -9.17
CA VAL A 186 -28.39 19.95 -8.99
C VAL A 186 -29.06 18.57 -8.91
N ASN A 187 -28.97 17.76 -9.98
CA ASN A 187 -29.63 16.46 -10.09
C ASN A 187 -29.16 15.43 -9.04
N VAL A 188 -27.90 15.52 -8.59
CA VAL A 188 -27.32 14.65 -7.55
C VAL A 188 -27.76 15.11 -6.15
N SER A 189 -27.79 16.44 -5.91
CA SER A 189 -28.34 16.99 -4.66
C SER A 189 -29.84 16.74 -4.53
N GLU A 190 -30.64 17.00 -5.57
CA GLU A 190 -32.11 16.81 -5.54
C GLU A 190 -32.52 15.36 -5.26
N GLU A 191 -31.76 14.37 -5.74
CA GLU A 191 -32.05 12.96 -5.48
C GLU A 191 -31.61 12.51 -4.08
N LEU A 192 -30.43 12.93 -3.61
CA LEU A 192 -29.87 12.54 -2.31
C LEU A 192 -30.43 13.32 -1.12
N GLU A 193 -30.93 14.55 -1.33
CA GLU A 193 -31.52 15.41 -0.29
C GLU A 193 -33.05 15.29 -0.21
N ARG A 194 -33.68 14.50 -1.09
CA ARG A 194 -35.13 14.22 -1.08
C ARG A 194 -35.61 13.54 0.20
N ASP A 195 -34.77 12.68 0.76
CA ASP A 195 -35.07 11.82 1.91
C ASP A 195 -33.73 11.43 2.60
N PRO A 196 -33.09 12.37 3.31
CA PRO A 196 -31.77 12.16 3.90
C PRO A 196 -31.82 11.20 5.11
N PRO A 197 -30.70 10.54 5.46
CA PRO A 197 -30.62 9.75 6.69
C PRO A 197 -30.72 10.64 7.93
N GLU A 198 -31.19 10.09 9.05
CA GLU A 198 -31.21 10.79 10.33
C GLU A 198 -29.78 10.82 10.90
N VAL A 199 -29.19 12.01 11.06
CA VAL A 199 -27.78 12.17 11.46
C VAL A 199 -27.65 12.69 12.89
N VAL A 200 -26.88 11.96 13.72
CA VAL A 200 -26.50 12.34 15.08
C VAL A 200 -24.98 12.56 15.11
N ASP A 201 -24.55 13.81 15.26
CA ASP A 201 -23.13 14.19 15.35
C ASP A 201 -22.67 14.27 16.83
N ILE A 202 -21.77 13.36 17.23
CA ILE A 202 -21.27 13.26 18.60
C ILE A 202 -19.81 13.70 18.66
N ARG A 203 -19.58 14.87 19.28
CA ARG A 203 -18.26 15.46 19.50
C ARG A 203 -17.67 15.03 20.84
N VAL A 204 -16.68 14.15 20.78
CA VAL A 204 -16.03 13.53 21.95
C VAL A 204 -14.76 14.30 22.32
N PRO A 205 -14.62 14.84 23.54
CA PRO A 205 -13.42 15.59 23.93
C PRO A 205 -12.18 14.69 24.05
N MET A 206 -11.06 15.11 23.46
CA MET A 206 -9.77 14.43 23.62
C MET A 206 -9.22 14.52 25.05
N SER A 207 -8.43 13.52 25.47
CA SER A 207 -7.70 13.59 26.74
C SER A 207 -6.65 14.70 26.71
N LYS A 208 -6.31 15.25 27.89
CA LYS A 208 -5.31 16.32 28.03
C LYS A 208 -3.93 15.90 27.48
N TYR A 209 -3.59 14.62 27.57
CA TYR A 209 -2.35 14.07 27.03
C TYR A 209 -2.43 13.85 25.51
N MET A 210 -3.58 13.39 24.97
CA MET A 210 -3.79 13.28 23.51
C MET A 210 -3.65 14.64 22.84
N LEU A 211 -4.31 15.68 23.35
CA LEU A 211 -4.19 17.05 22.80
C LEU A 211 -2.75 17.60 22.89
N GLY A 212 -2.03 17.27 23.96
CA GLY A 212 -0.61 17.62 24.12
C GLY A 212 0.29 16.92 23.09
N ILE A 213 0.04 15.64 22.80
CA ILE A 213 0.76 14.85 21.79
C ILE A 213 0.45 15.38 20.38
N GLN A 214 -0.82 15.63 20.06
CA GLN A 214 -1.24 16.16 18.76
C GLN A 214 -0.53 17.48 18.44
N LYS A 215 -0.52 18.43 19.38
CA LYS A 215 0.18 19.72 19.22
C LYS A 215 1.68 19.52 19.02
N ALA A 216 2.31 18.68 19.85
CA ALA A 216 3.75 18.42 19.75
C ALA A 216 4.16 17.77 18.41
N ILE A 217 3.35 16.88 17.83
CA ILE A 217 3.64 16.28 16.52
C ILE A 217 3.46 17.32 15.40
N VAL A 218 2.41 18.15 15.45
CA VAL A 218 2.19 19.22 14.45
C VAL A 218 3.30 20.28 14.48
N GLU A 219 3.78 20.67 15.67
CA GLU A 219 4.97 21.52 15.84
C GLU A 219 6.20 20.94 15.14
N VAL A 220 6.44 19.63 15.30
CA VAL A 220 7.59 18.94 14.68
C VAL A 220 7.40 18.75 13.17
N MET A 221 6.18 18.51 12.69
CA MET A 221 5.88 18.46 11.25
C MET A 221 6.15 19.78 10.56
N ASP A 222 5.71 20.93 11.10
CA ASP A 222 6.03 22.23 10.52
C ASP A 222 7.54 22.54 10.59
N ALA A 223 8.25 22.13 11.65
CA ALA A 223 9.71 22.23 11.70
C ALA A 223 10.38 21.43 10.56
N CYS A 224 9.94 20.19 10.31
CA CYS A 224 10.42 19.38 9.17
C CYS A 224 10.06 19.99 7.81
N LEU A 225 8.85 20.55 7.65
CA LEU A 225 8.45 21.28 6.43
C LEU A 225 9.28 22.56 6.22
N LYS A 226 9.60 23.31 7.29
CA LYS A 226 10.52 24.47 7.24
C LYS A 226 11.92 24.06 6.79
N GLU A 227 12.47 22.98 7.32
CA GLU A 227 13.77 22.45 6.88
C GLU A 227 13.75 21.95 5.43
N MET A 228 12.64 21.37 4.96
CA MET A 228 12.51 20.94 3.55
C MET A 228 12.36 22.12 2.59
N ARG A 229 11.56 23.15 2.94
CA ARG A 229 11.40 24.40 2.16
C ARG A 229 12.75 25.10 1.91
N LYS A 230 13.68 25.09 2.88
CA LYS A 230 15.05 25.63 2.73
C LYS A 230 15.91 24.96 1.65
N THR A 231 15.50 23.81 1.10
CA THR A 231 16.32 23.08 0.11
C THR A 231 16.16 23.59 -1.32
N ASN A 232 15.19 24.47 -1.59
CA ASN A 232 14.88 25.05 -2.91
C ASN A 232 14.71 24.03 -4.06
N LYS A 233 14.45 22.75 -3.74
CA LYS A 233 14.25 21.64 -4.69
C LYS A 233 12.79 21.14 -4.72
N VAL A 234 11.88 21.86 -4.07
CA VAL A 234 10.48 21.47 -3.81
C VAL A 234 9.62 22.74 -3.83
N ASP A 235 8.46 22.70 -4.48
CA ASP A 235 7.58 23.86 -4.63
C ASP A 235 6.95 24.28 -3.30
N VAL A 236 6.95 25.58 -3.00
CA VAL A 236 6.56 26.10 -1.68
C VAL A 236 5.05 26.02 -1.43
N GLU A 237 4.23 26.12 -2.48
CA GLU A 237 2.77 26.18 -2.41
C GLU A 237 2.13 24.87 -1.94
N ASP A 238 2.63 23.72 -2.43
CA ASP A 238 2.16 22.39 -2.03
C ASP A 238 2.49 22.08 -0.55
N LEU A 239 3.56 22.68 0.00
CA LEU A 239 4.16 22.37 1.31
C LEU A 239 3.44 23.03 2.50
N THR A 240 2.12 22.89 2.58
CA THR A 240 1.32 23.33 3.75
C THR A 240 1.17 22.22 4.80
N VAL A 241 0.90 22.61 6.05
CA VAL A 241 0.57 21.65 7.12
C VAL A 241 -0.75 20.92 6.81
N GLU A 242 -1.75 21.62 6.26
CA GLU A 242 -3.02 21.01 5.84
C GLU A 242 -2.81 19.90 4.80
N ASN A 243 -1.97 20.13 3.78
CA ASN A 243 -1.62 19.09 2.81
C ASN A 243 -0.85 17.94 3.48
N GLY A 244 0.10 18.25 4.37
CA GLY A 244 0.91 17.27 5.11
C GLY A 244 0.12 16.25 5.93
N LEU A 245 -1.16 16.49 6.25
CA LEU A 245 -2.04 15.53 6.94
C LEU A 245 -2.53 14.37 6.04
N PHE A 246 -2.40 14.46 4.72
CA PHE A 246 -2.99 13.51 3.76
C PHE A 246 -1.98 12.49 3.20
N LYS A 247 -2.46 11.31 2.79
CA LYS A 247 -1.64 10.29 2.11
C LYS A 247 -1.07 10.82 0.77
N SER A 248 -1.85 11.57 0.01
CA SER A 248 -1.47 12.19 -1.27
C SER A 248 -0.29 13.18 -1.18
N PHE A 249 0.05 13.67 0.03
CA PHE A 249 1.27 14.45 0.23
C PHE A 249 2.54 13.64 -0.05
N ASP A 250 2.56 12.34 0.26
CA ASP A 250 3.70 11.47 -0.13
C ASP A 250 3.83 11.42 -1.65
N GLU A 251 2.71 11.41 -2.38
CA GLU A 251 2.68 11.32 -3.85
C GLU A 251 3.12 12.62 -4.51
N ILE A 252 2.70 13.78 -3.96
CA ILE A 252 3.16 15.10 -4.40
C ILE A 252 4.67 15.25 -4.17
N VAL A 253 5.15 14.94 -2.97
CA VAL A 253 6.58 15.01 -2.61
C VAL A 253 7.40 14.05 -3.46
N ARG A 254 6.94 12.81 -3.67
CA ARG A 254 7.58 11.84 -4.58
C ARG A 254 7.62 12.32 -6.02
N ARG A 255 6.52 12.85 -6.56
CA ARG A 255 6.45 13.38 -7.94
C ARG A 255 7.52 14.45 -8.19
N GLN A 256 7.83 15.29 -7.20
CA GLN A 256 8.89 16.30 -7.30
C GLN A 256 10.30 15.72 -7.03
N LEU A 257 10.43 14.83 -6.03
CA LEU A 257 11.71 14.35 -5.50
C LEU A 257 12.26 13.07 -6.15
N ASP A 258 11.42 12.15 -6.61
CA ASP A 258 11.86 10.85 -7.16
C ASP A 258 12.84 11.01 -8.35
N PRO A 259 12.61 11.92 -9.33
CA PRO A 259 13.57 12.16 -10.42
C PRO A 259 14.95 12.69 -9.96
N ILE A 260 15.02 13.29 -8.77
CA ILE A 260 16.26 13.78 -8.15
C ILE A 260 16.74 12.92 -7.00
N TRP A 261 16.07 11.79 -6.70
CA TRP A 261 16.25 11.05 -5.44
C TRP A 261 17.71 10.69 -5.22
N HIS A 262 18.41 10.21 -6.25
CA HIS A 262 19.85 9.95 -6.20
C HIS A 262 20.65 11.19 -5.71
N THR A 263 20.47 12.37 -6.30
CA THR A 263 21.13 13.64 -5.93
C THR A 263 20.77 14.22 -4.55
N LEU A 264 19.73 13.72 -3.88
CA LEU A 264 19.31 14.27 -2.59
C LEU A 264 20.24 13.82 -1.46
N GLY A 265 20.74 14.78 -0.68
CA GLY A 265 21.54 14.51 0.50
C GLY A 265 20.77 13.66 1.53
N LYS A 266 21.51 12.88 2.33
CA LYS A 266 20.95 11.93 3.32
C LYS A 266 19.94 12.58 4.26
N LYS A 267 20.17 13.83 4.69
CA LYS A 267 19.24 14.63 5.51
C LYS A 267 17.87 14.82 4.84
N THR A 268 17.81 15.19 3.56
CA THR A 268 16.54 15.45 2.86
C THR A 268 15.76 14.15 2.66
N LYS A 269 16.43 13.06 2.28
CA LYS A 269 15.83 11.72 2.21
C LYS A 269 15.21 11.29 3.54
N GLN A 270 15.91 11.56 4.64
CA GLN A 270 15.42 11.29 5.99
C GLN A 270 14.20 12.15 6.34
N LEU A 271 14.21 13.46 6.07
CA LEU A 271 13.07 14.35 6.34
C LEU A 271 11.76 13.90 5.65
N VAL A 272 11.84 13.33 4.45
CA VAL A 272 10.68 12.73 3.75
C VAL A 272 10.16 11.49 4.49
N SER A 273 11.05 10.66 5.02
CA SER A 273 10.68 9.51 5.86
C SER A 273 10.12 9.96 7.21
N ASP A 274 10.71 10.97 7.84
CA ASP A 274 10.29 11.54 9.12
C ASP A 274 8.87 12.10 9.01
N LEU A 275 8.56 12.89 7.98
CA LEU A 275 7.21 13.41 7.72
C LEU A 275 6.18 12.28 7.56
N LYS A 276 6.57 11.18 6.90
CA LYS A 276 5.73 9.98 6.76
C LYS A 276 5.49 9.27 8.09
N THR A 277 6.49 9.16 8.96
CA THR A 277 6.37 8.62 10.32
C THR A 277 5.52 9.54 11.21
N LEU A 278 5.73 10.85 11.17
CA LEU A 278 4.98 11.84 11.96
C LEU A 278 3.49 11.86 11.57
N ARG A 279 3.16 11.83 10.28
CA ARG A 279 1.75 11.71 9.84
C ARG A 279 1.12 10.40 10.32
N LYS A 280 1.85 9.27 10.30
CA LYS A 280 1.36 8.01 10.90
C LYS A 280 1.14 8.12 12.40
N LEU A 281 1.97 8.85 13.14
CA LEU A 281 1.78 9.04 14.59
C LEU A 281 0.52 9.83 14.93
N LEU A 282 0.19 10.89 14.18
CA LEU A 282 -1.13 11.56 14.31
C LEU A 282 -2.28 10.60 14.00
N ASP A 283 -2.14 9.82 12.92
CA ASP A 283 -3.15 8.90 12.40
C ASP A 283 -3.37 7.67 13.29
N TYR A 284 -2.38 7.29 14.13
CA TYR A 284 -2.47 6.23 15.14
C TYR A 284 -2.84 6.73 16.54
N LEU A 285 -2.58 7.99 16.89
CA LEU A 285 -2.96 8.59 18.18
C LEU A 285 -4.48 8.53 18.44
N VAL A 286 -5.27 8.60 17.36
CA VAL A 286 -6.74 8.55 17.37
C VAL A 286 -7.28 7.12 17.44
N ARG A 287 -6.60 6.17 16.80
CA ARG A 287 -7.07 4.78 16.65
C ARG A 287 -6.62 3.86 17.77
N TYR A 288 -5.32 3.88 18.08
CA TYR A 288 -4.71 2.92 19.01
C TYR A 288 -4.94 3.33 20.47
N ASP A 289 -5.15 2.33 21.31
CA ASP A 289 -5.15 2.47 22.75
C ASP A 289 -3.80 3.01 23.29
N ALA A 290 -3.80 3.47 24.54
CA ALA A 290 -2.62 4.08 25.14
C ALA A 290 -1.39 3.15 25.24
N VAL A 291 -1.60 1.84 25.42
CA VAL A 291 -0.53 0.84 25.50
C VAL A 291 0.05 0.54 24.13
N SER A 292 -0.79 0.25 23.13
CA SER A 292 -0.37 -0.02 21.75
C SER A 292 0.33 1.19 21.13
N TYR A 293 -0.15 2.40 21.41
CA TYR A 293 0.50 3.65 20.99
C TYR A 293 1.89 3.82 21.64
N LEU A 294 2.04 3.53 22.94
CA LEU A 294 3.32 3.56 23.63
C LEU A 294 4.28 2.46 23.14
N LYS A 295 3.78 1.26 22.89
CA LYS A 295 4.51 0.12 22.29
C LYS A 295 5.08 0.49 20.93
N TYR A 296 4.28 1.12 20.07
CA TYR A 296 4.70 1.61 18.76
C TYR A 296 5.78 2.70 18.88
N LEU A 297 5.62 3.68 19.78
CA LEU A 297 6.62 4.72 20.03
C LEU A 297 7.95 4.16 20.57
N ASP A 298 7.93 3.22 21.51
CA ASP A 298 9.14 2.55 22.00
C ASP A 298 9.83 1.76 20.87
N THR A 299 9.07 1.07 20.01
CA THR A 299 9.61 0.36 18.84
C THR A 299 10.25 1.30 17.82
N LEU A 300 9.58 2.41 17.45
CA LEU A 300 10.16 3.45 16.59
C LEU A 300 11.44 4.02 17.19
N ARG A 301 11.45 4.30 18.49
CA ARG A 301 12.63 4.84 19.17
C ARG A 301 13.82 3.88 19.12
N VAL A 302 13.60 2.57 19.08
CA VAL A 302 14.68 1.59 18.86
C VAL A 302 15.14 1.59 17.40
N SER A 303 14.22 1.48 16.43
CA SER A 303 14.57 1.34 15.00
C SER A 303 15.15 2.62 14.36
N GLU A 304 14.70 3.80 14.77
CA GLU A 304 15.08 5.10 14.19
C GLU A 304 16.21 5.83 14.96
N SER A 305 16.64 5.27 16.10
CA SER A 305 17.44 5.82 17.21
C SER A 305 18.61 6.79 16.92
N PHE A 306 19.16 6.84 15.72
CA PHE A 306 20.32 7.68 15.35
C PHE A 306 20.25 8.28 13.94
N ARG A 307 19.10 8.18 13.25
CA ARG A 307 18.93 8.70 11.87
C ARG A 307 17.85 9.77 11.77
N SER A 308 16.68 9.53 12.35
CA SER A 308 15.53 10.43 12.22
C SER A 308 15.77 11.76 12.94
N VAL A 309 15.58 12.86 12.22
CA VAL A 309 15.80 14.22 12.71
C VAL A 309 14.70 14.59 13.73
N TRP A 310 13.47 14.14 13.48
CA TRP A 310 12.31 14.45 14.32
C TRP A 310 12.46 14.01 15.79
N ILE A 311 13.23 12.94 16.06
CA ILE A 311 13.45 12.42 17.42
C ILE A 311 14.28 13.41 18.27
N PHE A 312 15.13 14.22 17.66
CA PHE A 312 15.98 15.19 18.35
C PHE A 312 15.36 16.60 18.47
N ALA A 313 14.16 16.81 17.94
CA ALA A 313 13.43 18.08 18.12
C ALA A 313 12.92 18.22 19.56
N GLU A 314 12.99 19.42 20.15
CA GLU A 314 12.62 19.65 21.56
C GLU A 314 11.19 19.22 21.92
N SER A 315 10.25 19.39 20.98
CA SER A 315 8.86 18.94 21.16
C SER A 315 8.67 17.42 21.07
N SER A 316 9.64 16.65 20.57
CA SER A 316 9.57 15.17 20.56
C SER A 316 9.50 14.62 21.99
N TYR A 317 10.21 15.25 22.94
CA TYR A 317 10.23 14.83 24.33
C TYR A 317 8.82 14.86 24.95
N LYS A 318 8.02 15.88 24.60
CA LYS A 318 6.61 16.00 25.01
C LYS A 318 5.79 14.78 24.56
N VAL A 319 6.01 14.29 23.33
CA VAL A 319 5.31 13.11 22.78
C VAL A 319 5.58 11.87 23.63
N PHE A 320 6.85 11.57 23.93
CA PHE A 320 7.22 10.41 24.74
C PHE A 320 6.78 10.55 26.21
N ASP A 321 6.93 11.72 26.82
CA ASP A 321 6.53 12.00 28.21
C ASP A 321 5.01 11.87 28.40
N TYR A 322 4.21 12.46 27.50
CA TYR A 322 2.76 12.34 27.55
C TYR A 322 2.29 10.92 27.22
N ALA A 323 2.91 10.22 26.25
CA ALA A 323 2.57 8.83 25.95
C ALA A 323 2.79 7.90 27.16
N LYS A 324 3.89 8.07 27.91
CA LYS A 324 4.09 7.37 29.19
C LYS A 324 2.98 7.69 30.18
N LYS A 325 2.66 8.98 30.39
CA LYS A 325 1.70 9.46 31.41
C LYS A 325 0.24 9.05 31.19
N ARG A 326 -0.11 8.58 29.98
CA ARG A 326 -1.38 7.89 29.68
C ARG A 326 -1.42 6.46 30.24
N VAL A 327 -0.28 5.78 30.30
CA VAL A 327 -0.18 4.35 30.67
C VAL A 327 0.22 4.15 32.13
N TYR A 328 1.25 4.86 32.60
CA TYR A 328 1.76 4.74 33.97
C TYR A 328 2.36 6.05 34.51
N ARG A 329 2.50 6.11 35.85
CA ARG A 329 3.19 7.19 36.57
C ARG A 329 4.08 6.57 37.66
N PHE A 330 5.08 7.32 38.10
CA PHE A 330 5.92 6.94 39.24
C PHE A 330 5.51 7.73 40.46
N ALA A 331 4.98 7.05 41.47
CA ALA A 331 4.67 7.65 42.75
C ALA A 331 5.92 7.65 43.65
N LYS A 332 6.17 8.77 44.34
CA LYS A 332 6.99 8.77 45.56
C LYS A 332 6.09 8.42 46.73
N SER A 333 6.63 7.68 47.70
CA SER A 333 5.87 6.99 48.74
C SER A 333 5.43 7.87 49.92
N ASP A 334 4.86 9.06 49.65
CA ASP A 334 4.42 10.02 50.68
C ASP A 334 2.98 10.55 50.47
N ASP A 335 2.46 10.64 49.24
CA ASP A 335 1.16 11.26 48.92
C ASP A 335 -0.08 10.37 49.21
N THR A 336 -0.12 9.74 50.40
CA THR A 336 -1.28 8.94 50.87
C THR A 336 -1.84 9.45 52.20
N LYS A 337 -2.05 10.77 52.34
CA LYS A 337 -2.91 11.34 53.39
C LYS A 337 -3.88 12.38 52.85
N ILE A 338 -5.17 12.09 53.01
CA ILE A 338 -6.30 12.97 52.72
C ILE A 338 -6.23 14.19 53.63
N SER A 339 -6.40 15.39 53.07
CA SER A 339 -6.80 16.58 53.82
C SER A 339 -7.65 17.50 52.93
N THR A 340 -8.65 18.15 53.54
CA THR A 340 -9.64 18.98 52.86
C THR A 340 -9.12 20.41 52.63
N PRO A 341 -9.62 21.13 51.60
CA PRO A 341 -9.15 22.47 51.28
C PRO A 341 -9.65 23.50 52.30
N SER A 342 -8.74 24.27 52.90
CA SER A 342 -9.07 25.52 53.59
C SER A 342 -8.03 26.62 53.34
N LYS A 343 -8.48 27.86 53.49
CA LYS A 343 -7.85 29.09 52.98
C LYS A 343 -6.64 29.52 53.83
N ASN A 344 -5.51 29.91 53.22
CA ASN A 344 -5.04 31.33 53.18
C ASN A 344 -3.54 31.55 52.81
N LEU A 345 -3.33 32.65 52.08
CA LEU A 345 -2.17 33.57 52.01
C LEU A 345 -0.70 33.12 52.25
N ALA A 346 0.08 33.20 51.15
CA ALA A 346 1.21 34.13 50.93
C ALA A 346 2.64 33.89 51.50
N ARG A 347 3.62 33.98 50.56
CA ARG A 347 5.03 34.49 50.72
C ARG A 347 5.98 33.62 51.60
N LYS A 348 7.31 33.54 51.39
CA LYS A 348 8.27 34.41 50.67
C LYS A 348 9.64 33.71 50.42
N LYS A 349 10.08 33.62 49.17
CA LYS A 349 11.47 33.73 48.63
C LYS A 349 12.71 33.14 49.38
N ARG A 350 13.62 32.57 48.55
CA ARG A 350 15.11 32.44 48.66
C ARG A 350 15.68 31.31 49.55
N LYS A 351 16.95 30.92 49.44
CA LYS A 351 17.97 30.81 48.32
C LYS A 351 19.31 30.48 48.99
N LEU A 352 20.01 29.41 48.58
CA LEU A 352 21.45 29.22 48.84
C LEU A 352 22.11 28.44 47.69
N LYS A 353 23.44 28.36 47.68
CA LYS A 353 24.29 27.98 46.54
C LYS A 353 25.61 27.39 47.06
N GLU A 354 26.02 26.26 46.48
CA GLU A 354 27.43 25.84 46.24
C GLU A 354 28.44 25.56 47.38
N ASP A 355 29.40 24.69 47.01
CA ASP A 355 30.83 24.58 47.41
C ASP A 355 31.25 24.16 48.83
N ASP A 356 32.33 23.37 49.06
CA ASP A 356 33.05 22.37 48.23
C ASP A 356 34.04 21.53 49.12
N ASN A 357 34.81 20.58 48.53
CA ASN A 357 36.06 19.91 48.98
C ASN A 357 36.03 18.56 49.74
N ASN A 358 36.11 17.46 48.99
CA ASN A 358 37.31 16.60 48.78
C ASN A 358 38.16 15.96 49.92
N ASN A 359 38.44 14.64 49.72
CA ASN A 359 39.63 13.83 50.12
C ASN A 359 39.87 13.57 51.65
N ASP A 360 40.47 12.49 52.16
CA ASP A 360 40.97 11.14 51.70
C ASP A 360 41.32 10.36 53.01
N GLU A 361 41.45 9.02 53.17
CA GLU A 361 41.16 7.75 52.45
C GLU A 361 41.10 6.63 53.55
N ALA A 362 40.97 5.33 53.21
CA ALA A 362 41.16 4.12 54.05
C ALA A 362 40.07 3.84 55.13
N ILE A 363 39.71 2.59 55.50
CA ILE A 363 40.08 1.24 55.05
C ILE A 363 38.87 0.28 55.20
N ALA A 364 38.90 -0.88 54.52
CA ALA A 364 37.92 -1.97 54.47
C ALA A 364 36.87 -2.16 55.61
N GLY A 365 35.60 -2.32 55.22
CA GLY A 365 34.50 -2.84 56.07
C GLY A 365 33.30 -3.32 55.25
N THR A 366 32.84 -4.56 55.45
CA THR A 366 31.93 -5.24 54.51
C THR A 366 30.44 -5.13 54.88
N SER A 367 29.65 -4.53 53.99
CA SER A 367 28.21 -4.75 53.74
C SER A 367 27.21 -4.88 54.92
N SER A 368 26.24 -3.96 54.98
CA SER A 368 24.81 -4.36 54.99
C SER A 368 23.87 -3.20 54.60
N THR A 369 22.89 -3.52 53.76
CA THR A 369 21.59 -2.84 53.57
C THR A 369 21.51 -1.32 53.75
N SER A 370 21.73 -0.57 52.65
CA SER A 370 21.04 0.71 52.45
C SER A 370 19.73 0.49 51.70
N THR A 371 18.63 1.03 52.22
CA THR A 371 17.30 0.96 51.59
C THR A 371 17.26 1.78 50.31
N SER A 372 17.00 1.14 49.18
CA SER A 372 16.64 1.85 47.95
C SER A 372 15.20 2.35 48.05
N ASN A 373 15.00 3.67 47.97
CA ASN A 373 13.67 4.27 47.89
C ASN A 373 12.99 3.84 46.58
N GLY A 374 12.20 2.77 46.64
CA GLY A 374 11.51 2.19 45.48
C GLY A 374 10.41 3.11 44.97
N ALA A 375 10.61 3.68 43.78
CA ALA A 375 9.55 4.37 43.05
C ALA A 375 8.48 3.34 42.64
N VAL A 376 7.28 3.45 43.21
CA VAL A 376 6.20 2.51 42.89
C VAL A 376 5.58 2.90 41.55
N LEU A 377 5.51 1.92 40.64
CA LEU A 377 4.85 2.05 39.36
C LEU A 377 3.33 2.06 39.57
N GLN A 378 2.69 3.19 39.32
CA GLN A 378 1.23 3.32 39.34
C GLN A 378 0.71 3.14 37.91
N GLU A 379 -0.07 2.08 37.69
CA GLU A 379 -0.78 1.85 36.44
C GLU A 379 -1.95 2.86 36.33
N VAL A 380 -2.06 3.52 35.17
CA VAL A 380 -3.09 4.54 34.88
C VAL A 380 -4.03 4.05 33.78
N LEU A 381 -3.49 3.37 32.76
CA LEU A 381 -4.22 2.71 31.66
C LEU A 381 -5.39 3.56 31.11
N GLU A 382 -5.08 4.77 30.61
CA GLU A 382 -6.07 5.70 30.04
C GLU A 382 -6.93 5.06 28.94
N GLU A 383 -8.20 4.83 29.25
CA GLU A 383 -9.22 4.35 28.32
C GLU A 383 -9.51 5.39 27.23
N SER A 384 -9.76 4.93 26.01
CA SER A 384 -10.17 5.81 24.90
C SER A 384 -11.55 6.44 25.18
N PRO A 385 -11.72 7.77 25.11
CA PRO A 385 -13.02 8.42 25.32
C PRO A 385 -14.13 7.91 24.38
N LYS A 386 -13.80 7.62 23.11
CA LYS A 386 -14.77 7.07 22.14
C LYS A 386 -15.35 5.71 22.55
N TRP A 387 -14.66 4.90 23.37
CA TRP A 387 -15.19 3.60 23.83
C TRP A 387 -16.36 3.75 24.81
N LYS A 388 -16.40 4.82 25.60
CA LYS A 388 -17.49 5.07 26.57
C LYS A 388 -18.74 5.55 25.84
N VAL A 389 -18.54 6.55 24.98
CA VAL A 389 -19.58 7.08 24.07
C VAL A 389 -20.16 5.99 23.17
N LEU A 390 -19.35 5.07 22.63
CA LEU A 390 -19.85 3.94 21.84
C LEU A 390 -20.78 3.02 22.66
N ARG A 391 -20.45 2.77 23.93
CA ARG A 391 -21.30 1.96 24.83
C ARG A 391 -22.58 2.71 25.19
N GLU A 392 -22.49 3.99 25.52
CA GLU A 392 -23.63 4.87 25.82
C GLU A 392 -24.62 4.91 24.65
N VAL A 393 -24.14 5.04 23.40
CA VAL A 393 -24.96 4.99 22.17
C VAL A 393 -25.60 3.61 21.95
N LEU A 394 -24.88 2.52 22.19
CA LEU A 394 -25.45 1.16 22.06
C LEU A 394 -26.52 0.87 23.13
N GLU A 395 -26.37 1.42 24.33
CA GLU A 395 -27.42 1.38 25.37
C GLU A 395 -28.64 2.24 24.99
N GLU A 396 -28.45 3.44 24.43
CA GLU A 396 -29.53 4.29 23.88
C GLU A 396 -30.35 3.53 22.84
N ILE A 397 -29.69 2.93 21.85
CA ILE A 397 -30.32 2.18 20.75
C ILE A 397 -31.13 0.99 21.27
N GLU A 398 -30.64 0.25 22.27
CA GLU A 398 -31.40 -0.87 22.84
C GLU A 398 -32.57 -0.42 23.72
N GLU A 399 -32.43 0.70 24.44
CA GLU A 399 -33.56 1.30 25.17
C GLU A 399 -34.64 1.85 24.22
N GLU A 400 -34.28 2.38 23.05
CA GLU A 400 -35.24 2.75 22.01
C GLU A 400 -35.97 1.56 21.42
N ARG A 401 -35.26 0.45 21.10
CA ARG A 401 -35.90 -0.79 20.62
C ARG A 401 -36.92 -1.31 21.62
N LYS A 402 -36.59 -1.31 22.91
CA LYS A 402 -37.50 -1.71 23.99
C LYS A 402 -38.73 -0.81 24.10
N LYS A 403 -38.57 0.51 23.89
CA LYS A 403 -39.69 1.47 23.82
C LYS A 403 -40.58 1.20 22.60
N GLN A 404 -40.01 1.05 21.41
CA GLN A 404 -40.74 0.77 20.17
C GLN A 404 -41.50 -0.56 20.22
N ALA A 405 -40.90 -1.61 20.77
CA ALA A 405 -41.56 -2.90 20.99
C ALA A 405 -42.74 -2.82 22.00
N SER A 406 -42.75 -1.81 22.89
CA SER A 406 -43.82 -1.61 23.86
C SER A 406 -44.99 -0.72 23.36
N SER A 407 -44.81 -0.03 22.22
CA SER A 407 -45.75 0.97 21.71
C SER A 407 -46.50 0.54 20.43
N GLY A 408 -46.68 -0.77 20.24
CA GLY A 408 -46.99 -1.37 18.94
C GLY A 408 -48.21 -0.82 18.19
N GLU A 409 -47.96 -0.27 16.99
CA GLU A 409 -48.94 -0.17 15.91
C GLU A 409 -48.72 -1.34 14.92
N PRO A 410 -49.77 -2.09 14.53
CA PRO A 410 -49.63 -3.17 13.57
C PRO A 410 -49.65 -2.64 12.12
N LEU A 411 -48.49 -2.66 11.46
CA LEU A 411 -48.40 -2.50 10.01
C LEU A 411 -48.36 -3.88 9.34
N LEU A 412 -49.18 -4.05 8.32
CA LEU A 412 -49.32 -5.29 7.56
C LEU A 412 -48.21 -5.43 6.51
N ASP A 413 -47.76 -6.68 6.31
CA ASP A 413 -47.17 -7.23 5.09
C ASP A 413 -45.88 -6.60 4.52
N VAL A 414 -44.78 -6.58 5.31
CA VAL A 414 -43.41 -6.78 4.76
C VAL A 414 -42.55 -7.62 5.73
N GLU A 415 -42.15 -8.81 5.28
CA GLU A 415 -41.04 -9.70 5.72
C GLU A 415 -40.47 -9.52 7.16
N GLU A 416 -40.72 -10.49 8.04
CA GLU A 416 -40.39 -10.46 9.49
C GLU A 416 -38.88 -10.51 9.86
N ASP A 417 -37.97 -10.68 8.89
CA ASP A 417 -36.57 -11.09 9.13
C ASP A 417 -35.56 -9.96 9.46
N ASN A 418 -35.95 -8.68 9.44
CA ASN A 418 -35.00 -7.56 9.56
C ASN A 418 -35.18 -6.70 10.83
N ASN A 419 -35.01 -7.33 12.00
CA ASN A 419 -35.10 -6.68 13.32
C ASN A 419 -33.88 -5.80 13.68
N GLY A 420 -33.55 -4.86 12.79
CA GLY A 420 -32.60 -3.78 12.95
C GLY A 420 -31.14 -4.20 13.12
N ILE A 421 -30.43 -4.50 12.02
CA ILE A 421 -28.99 -4.73 12.05
C ILE A 421 -28.24 -3.41 12.39
N ILE A 422 -27.32 -3.48 13.35
CA ILE A 422 -26.41 -2.38 13.72
C ILE A 422 -25.05 -2.62 13.06
N LEU A 423 -24.57 -1.63 12.30
CA LEU A 423 -23.26 -1.65 11.66
C LEU A 423 -22.32 -0.63 12.33
N VAL A 424 -21.22 -1.08 12.92
CA VAL A 424 -20.13 -0.20 13.39
C VAL A 424 -19.04 -0.15 12.32
N ALA A 425 -18.89 1.00 11.67
CA ALA A 425 -17.89 1.24 10.63
C ALA A 425 -16.59 1.80 11.23
N CYS A 426 -15.50 1.06 11.02
CA CYS A 426 -14.16 1.35 11.48
C CYS A 426 -13.17 1.37 10.31
N LYS A 427 -12.01 2.01 10.48
CA LYS A 427 -11.07 2.17 9.36
C LYS A 427 -10.33 0.87 9.01
N ASP A 428 -9.87 0.15 10.02
CA ASP A 428 -9.01 -1.02 9.90
C ASP A 428 -9.51 -2.20 10.74
N GLU A 429 -9.09 -3.42 10.38
CA GLU A 429 -9.53 -4.66 11.01
C GLU A 429 -9.09 -4.75 12.48
N CYS A 430 -7.92 -4.22 12.82
CA CYS A 430 -7.42 -4.19 14.20
C CYS A 430 -8.33 -3.35 15.11
N SER A 431 -8.83 -2.23 14.61
CA SER A 431 -9.84 -1.42 15.31
C SER A 431 -11.17 -2.17 15.49
N CYS A 432 -11.58 -3.00 14.52
CA CYS A 432 -12.78 -3.82 14.64
C CYS A 432 -12.63 -4.84 15.78
N MET A 433 -11.59 -5.68 15.71
CA MET A 433 -11.32 -6.70 16.73
C MET A 433 -11.15 -6.10 18.14
N GLN A 434 -10.45 -4.96 18.26
CA GLN A 434 -10.28 -4.29 19.55
C GLN A 434 -11.61 -3.78 20.13
N LEU A 435 -12.55 -3.34 19.28
CA LEU A 435 -13.87 -2.89 19.73
C LEU A 435 -14.81 -4.06 20.05
N GLU A 436 -14.77 -5.16 19.28
CA GLU A 436 -15.43 -6.42 19.62
C GLU A 436 -15.01 -6.91 21.01
N ASP A 437 -13.69 -6.96 21.27
CA ASP A 437 -13.13 -7.27 22.59
C ASP A 437 -13.55 -6.25 23.66
N CYS A 438 -13.53 -4.94 23.38
CA CYS A 438 -13.96 -3.93 24.35
C CYS A 438 -15.47 -3.98 24.69
N ILE A 439 -16.31 -4.49 23.78
CA ILE A 439 -17.73 -4.76 24.08
C ILE A 439 -17.85 -6.02 24.94
N ALA A 440 -17.30 -7.16 24.47
CA ALA A 440 -17.50 -8.48 25.07
C ALA A 440 -16.74 -8.69 26.39
N ASN A 441 -15.49 -8.20 26.47
CA ASN A 441 -14.59 -8.39 27.62
C ASN A 441 -14.51 -7.15 28.53
N GLY A 442 -14.95 -5.98 28.05
CA GLY A 442 -14.87 -4.70 28.76
C GLY A 442 -13.51 -4.01 28.63
N SER A 443 -13.53 -2.68 28.45
CA SER A 443 -12.35 -1.83 28.18
C SER A 443 -11.19 -2.06 29.15
N GLN A 444 -11.44 -2.11 30.46
CA GLN A 444 -10.39 -2.26 31.47
C GLN A 444 -9.69 -3.62 31.44
N LYS A 445 -10.37 -4.68 30.97
CA LYS A 445 -9.77 -6.02 30.83
C LYS A 445 -8.82 -6.03 29.64
N VAL A 446 -9.30 -5.59 28.47
CA VAL A 446 -8.50 -5.46 27.24
C VAL A 446 -7.24 -4.62 27.46
N MET A 447 -7.38 -3.48 28.15
CA MET A 447 -6.24 -2.59 28.49
C MET A 447 -5.20 -3.27 29.40
N ARG A 448 -5.63 -4.10 30.36
CA ARG A 448 -4.71 -4.85 31.22
C ARG A 448 -4.03 -6.00 30.48
N ASP A 449 -4.76 -6.68 29.61
CA ASP A 449 -4.22 -7.80 28.81
C ASP A 449 -3.17 -7.30 27.79
N GLU A 450 -3.38 -6.15 27.13
CA GLU A 450 -2.35 -5.51 26.30
C GLU A 450 -1.19 -4.94 27.11
N TRP A 451 -1.44 -4.36 28.29
CA TRP A 451 -0.37 -3.93 29.20
C TRP A 451 0.53 -5.09 29.65
N GLN A 452 -0.07 -6.23 29.98
CA GLN A 452 0.63 -7.48 30.27
C GLN A 452 1.45 -7.97 29.05
N LYS A 453 0.86 -8.03 27.85
CA LYS A 453 1.60 -8.37 26.61
C LYS A 453 2.78 -7.43 26.34
N TYR A 454 2.62 -6.12 26.58
CA TYR A 454 3.68 -5.12 26.44
C TYR A 454 4.82 -5.34 27.45
N LEU A 455 4.51 -5.55 28.73
CA LEU A 455 5.52 -5.79 29.77
C LEU A 455 6.32 -7.08 29.51
N LEU A 456 5.66 -8.16 29.08
CA LEU A 456 6.31 -9.42 28.70
C LEU A 456 7.26 -9.21 27.51
N SER A 457 6.78 -8.59 26.43
CA SER A 457 7.58 -8.26 25.24
C SER A 457 8.80 -7.38 25.55
N LYS A 458 8.66 -6.41 26.47
CA LYS A 458 9.73 -5.50 26.90
C LYS A 458 10.85 -6.20 27.69
N VAL A 459 10.55 -7.33 28.34
CA VAL A 459 11.57 -8.22 28.94
C VAL A 459 12.29 -9.05 27.86
N GLU A 460 11.54 -9.64 26.94
CA GLU A 460 12.08 -10.52 25.89
C GLU A 460 13.00 -9.80 24.90
N LEU A 461 12.68 -8.56 24.52
CA LEU A 461 13.51 -7.72 23.66
C LEU A 461 14.93 -7.46 24.20
N ARG A 462 15.18 -7.62 25.52
CA ARG A 462 16.53 -7.58 26.09
C ARG A 462 17.21 -8.95 26.24
N GLY A 463 16.48 -10.06 26.27
CA GLY A 463 17.07 -11.40 26.32
C GLY A 463 18.00 -11.70 25.12
N VAL A 464 17.68 -11.11 23.97
CA VAL A 464 18.48 -11.18 22.73
C VAL A 464 19.74 -10.28 22.78
N GLN A 465 19.79 -9.28 23.66
CA GLN A 465 20.84 -8.26 23.70
C GLN A 465 22.04 -8.59 24.61
N THR A 466 22.11 -9.78 25.20
CA THR A 466 23.23 -10.20 26.06
C THR A 466 24.08 -11.33 25.48
N PRO A 467 25.02 -11.04 24.55
CA PRO A 467 26.14 -11.94 24.29
C PRO A 467 26.94 -12.16 25.59
N GLN A 468 27.21 -13.42 25.94
CA GLN A 468 28.05 -13.72 27.10
C GLN A 468 29.46 -13.15 26.92
N LYS A 469 29.85 -12.16 27.74
CA LYS A 469 31.25 -11.69 27.84
C LYS A 469 32.16 -12.76 28.46
N LYS A 470 32.50 -13.78 27.67
CA LYS A 470 33.64 -14.67 27.99
C LYS A 470 34.91 -13.81 27.96
N LYS A 471 35.61 -13.72 29.10
CA LYS A 471 36.90 -13.00 29.19
C LYS A 471 37.90 -13.62 28.20
N PRO A 472 38.53 -12.84 27.29
CA PRO A 472 39.63 -13.35 26.50
C PRO A 472 40.81 -13.75 27.40
N LYS A 473 41.38 -14.94 27.17
CA LYS A 473 42.76 -15.23 27.60
C LYS A 473 43.69 -14.62 26.56
N ALA A 474 44.70 -13.87 27.00
CA ALA A 474 45.70 -13.31 26.09
C ALA A 474 46.73 -14.40 25.67
N PRO A 475 46.92 -14.65 24.36
CA PRO A 475 48.14 -15.26 23.84
C PRO A 475 49.26 -14.20 23.72
N LYS A 476 50.50 -14.64 23.59
CA LYS A 476 51.69 -13.78 23.40
C LYS A 476 52.16 -13.85 21.94
N GLY A 477 52.70 -12.74 21.42
CA GLY A 477 53.69 -12.75 20.34
C GLY A 477 53.31 -12.04 19.04
N TYR A 478 54.16 -11.07 18.66
CA TYR A 478 54.58 -10.63 17.30
C TYR A 478 53.56 -10.51 16.14
N GLY A 479 53.65 -9.39 15.38
CA GLY A 479 53.37 -9.45 13.93
C GLY A 479 52.55 -8.33 13.27
N ILE A 480 52.90 -7.05 13.46
CA ILE A 480 52.92 -5.95 12.45
C ILE A 480 51.74 -5.76 11.46
N LEU A 481 51.29 -4.50 11.33
CA LEU A 481 50.38 -3.92 10.32
C LEU A 481 48.90 -4.40 10.31
N ASP A 482 48.02 -3.57 10.88
CA ASP A 482 47.01 -2.90 10.06
C ASP A 482 46.57 -1.55 10.67
N GLY A 483 46.17 -0.58 9.84
CA GLY A 483 46.08 0.84 10.17
C GLY A 483 44.69 1.34 10.58
N ILE A 484 44.15 0.88 11.72
CA ILE A 484 42.84 1.38 12.21
C ILE A 484 43.02 2.66 13.04
N VAL A 485 42.56 3.79 12.51
CA VAL A 485 42.39 5.04 13.27
C VAL A 485 41.31 4.85 14.34
N PRO A 486 41.59 5.06 15.63
CA PRO A 486 40.61 4.88 16.69
C PRO A 486 39.61 6.05 16.69
N VAL A 487 38.48 5.88 16.00
CA VAL A 487 37.32 6.76 16.16
C VAL A 487 36.85 6.68 17.61
N THR A 488 37.14 7.72 18.39
CA THR A 488 36.71 7.82 19.77
C THR A 488 35.18 7.88 19.81
N PRO A 489 34.50 6.99 20.56
CA PRO A 489 33.07 7.11 20.73
C PRO A 489 32.78 8.41 21.49
N ALA A 490 32.08 9.33 20.82
CA ALA A 490 31.65 10.58 21.44
C ALA A 490 30.92 10.27 22.77
N ARG A 491 31.25 11.03 23.82
CA ARG A 491 30.78 10.75 25.18
C ARG A 491 29.27 10.51 25.19
N ASN A 492 28.86 9.34 25.67
CA ASN A 492 27.44 9.03 25.86
C ASN A 492 26.82 10.14 26.70
N ALA A 493 25.79 10.82 26.17
CA ALA A 493 24.95 11.68 26.97
C ALA A 493 24.39 10.85 28.14
N GLU A 494 24.52 11.37 29.36
CA GLU A 494 24.32 10.57 30.56
C GLU A 494 22.89 10.04 30.64
N VAL A 495 22.73 8.71 30.65
CA VAL A 495 21.44 8.09 30.92
C VAL A 495 21.06 8.43 32.35
N SER A 496 20.14 9.40 32.48
CA SER A 496 19.74 9.99 33.75
C SER A 496 19.35 8.93 34.77
N SER A 497 19.64 9.21 36.04
CA SER A 497 19.31 8.32 37.17
C SER A 497 17.83 7.92 37.16
N ALA A 498 16.95 8.87 36.84
CA ALA A 498 15.53 8.63 36.63
C ALA A 498 15.27 7.55 35.57
N CYS A 499 15.82 7.66 34.35
CA CYS A 499 15.58 6.70 33.27
C CYS A 499 16.02 5.25 33.59
N LYS A 500 16.96 5.07 34.54
CA LYS A 500 17.33 3.74 35.07
C LYS A 500 16.27 3.25 36.07
N GLN A 501 15.91 4.08 37.04
CA GLN A 501 14.86 3.79 38.03
C GLN A 501 13.49 3.47 37.38
N GLU A 502 13.12 4.18 36.31
CA GLU A 502 11.92 3.88 35.51
C GLU A 502 11.98 2.47 34.89
N HIS A 503 13.15 2.07 34.37
CA HIS A 503 13.34 0.78 33.70
C HIS A 503 13.34 -0.38 34.70
N ASP A 504 14.01 -0.21 35.84
CA ASP A 504 14.08 -1.21 36.91
C ASP A 504 12.70 -1.48 37.54
N ALA A 505 11.88 -0.43 37.71
CA ALA A 505 10.49 -0.55 38.18
C ALA A 505 9.58 -1.30 37.18
N LEU A 506 9.72 -1.04 35.87
CA LEU A 506 9.00 -1.78 34.82
C LEU A 506 9.41 -3.27 34.78
N LEU A 507 10.69 -3.57 34.98
CA LEU A 507 11.19 -4.95 35.06
C LEU A 507 10.66 -5.68 36.31
N ALA A 508 10.54 -4.99 37.45
CA ALA A 508 9.94 -5.54 38.65
C ALA A 508 8.46 -5.91 38.44
N ALA A 509 7.67 -5.03 37.82
CA ALA A 509 6.27 -5.30 37.48
C ALA A 509 6.13 -6.50 36.52
N ALA A 510 6.94 -6.57 35.45
CA ALA A 510 6.92 -7.69 34.51
C ALA A 510 7.32 -9.03 35.17
N ALA A 511 8.25 -9.02 36.12
CA ALA A 511 8.64 -10.20 36.88
C ALA A 511 7.52 -10.68 37.82
N GLU A 512 6.76 -9.76 38.43
CA GLU A 512 5.61 -10.09 39.29
C GLU A 512 4.47 -10.72 38.48
N ILE A 513 4.21 -10.21 37.27
CA ILE A 513 3.25 -10.81 36.32
C ILE A 513 3.66 -12.25 35.96
N LYS A 514 4.94 -12.48 35.57
CA LYS A 514 5.42 -13.84 35.25
C LYS A 514 5.30 -14.80 36.45
N ARG A 515 5.52 -14.34 37.68
CA ARG A 515 5.27 -15.15 38.91
C ARG A 515 3.79 -15.49 39.08
N ASN A 516 2.88 -14.59 38.75
CA ASN A 516 1.44 -14.78 38.98
C ASN A 516 0.79 -15.63 37.88
N GLN A 517 1.29 -15.60 36.63
CA GLN A 517 0.96 -16.60 35.61
C GLN A 517 1.39 -18.01 36.06
N ALA A 518 2.66 -18.17 36.46
CA ALA A 518 3.21 -19.45 36.94
C ALA A 518 2.68 -19.94 38.31
N LYS A 519 1.77 -19.18 38.94
CA LYS A 519 0.89 -19.64 40.03
C LYS A 519 -0.44 -20.13 39.48
N LYS A 520 -1.14 -19.32 38.68
CA LYS A 520 -2.43 -19.69 38.04
C LYS A 520 -2.35 -21.02 37.29
N GLU A 521 -1.26 -21.28 36.56
CA GLU A 521 -1.04 -22.55 35.86
C GLU A 521 -0.97 -23.76 36.81
N LYS A 522 -0.49 -23.58 38.05
CA LYS A 522 -0.37 -24.63 39.09
C LYS A 522 -1.61 -24.76 39.98
N ASP A 523 -2.48 -23.76 39.94
CA ASP A 523 -3.78 -23.77 40.61
C ASP A 523 -4.87 -24.32 39.68
N ALA A 524 -4.74 -24.10 38.36
CA ALA A 524 -5.59 -24.73 37.33
C ALA A 524 -5.36 -26.26 37.18
N GLU A 525 -4.21 -26.77 37.63
CA GLU A 525 -3.88 -28.20 37.67
C GLU A 525 -4.54 -28.95 38.86
N LYS A 526 -5.56 -28.36 39.50
CA LYS A 526 -6.20 -28.86 40.73
C LYS A 526 -7.72 -28.65 40.79
N ASP A 527 -8.46 -29.41 39.99
CA ASP A 527 -9.78 -29.90 40.38
C ASP A 527 -9.88 -31.41 40.07
N PRO A 528 -10.64 -32.21 40.85
CA PRO A 528 -10.46 -33.68 40.88
C PRO A 528 -11.42 -34.47 39.98
N GLU A 529 -10.90 -35.51 39.32
CA GLU A 529 -11.72 -36.55 38.68
C GLU A 529 -12.34 -37.54 39.71
N PRO A 530 -13.55 -38.08 39.47
CA PRO A 530 -14.17 -39.11 40.30
C PRO A 530 -13.58 -40.52 40.08
N GLN A 531 -13.66 -41.39 41.10
CA GLN A 531 -12.80 -42.58 41.24
C GLN A 531 -13.33 -43.91 40.69
N VAL A 532 -12.44 -44.68 40.05
CA VAL A 532 -12.36 -46.17 40.04
C VAL A 532 -10.88 -46.58 39.88
N GLY A 533 -10.30 -47.62 40.51
CA GLY A 533 -10.78 -48.46 41.61
C GLY A 533 -10.03 -49.80 41.73
N SER A 534 -9.12 -49.94 42.73
CA SER A 534 -8.28 -51.15 43.02
C SER A 534 -7.20 -51.53 41.99
N ARG A 535 -6.06 -52.18 42.33
CA ARG A 535 -5.55 -52.80 43.59
C ARG A 535 -4.00 -52.73 43.66
N GLY A 536 -3.39 -52.94 44.84
CA GLY A 536 -1.91 -53.01 45.04
C GLY A 536 -1.28 -54.36 44.59
N HIS A 537 0.03 -54.64 44.70
CA HIS A 537 1.18 -54.08 45.45
C HIS A 537 2.47 -54.08 44.56
N GLY A 538 3.68 -53.61 44.94
CA GLY A 538 4.25 -53.25 46.25
C GLY A 538 5.62 -52.54 46.15
N LYS A 539 6.35 -52.39 47.28
CA LYS A 539 7.56 -51.55 47.40
C LYS A 539 8.88 -52.35 47.41
N GLY A 540 9.93 -51.78 46.80
CA GLY A 540 11.34 -52.18 47.01
C GLY A 540 12.27 -50.98 46.98
N LYS A 541 13.21 -50.87 47.94
CA LYS A 541 14.25 -49.80 47.98
C LYS A 541 15.62 -50.40 47.66
N GLY A 542 16.40 -49.73 46.81
CA GLY A 542 17.83 -50.01 46.57
C GLY A 542 18.63 -48.70 46.44
N ARG A 543 19.89 -48.68 46.92
CA ARG A 543 20.70 -47.44 47.06
C ARG A 543 22.05 -47.54 46.35
N GLY A 544 22.24 -46.77 45.28
CA GLY A 544 23.56 -46.38 44.74
C GLY A 544 24.41 -47.50 44.10
N ARG A 545 25.66 -47.25 43.67
CA ARG A 545 26.32 -45.96 43.37
C ARG A 545 27.58 -46.14 42.48
N THR A 546 27.73 -45.33 41.42
CA THR A 546 28.99 -44.86 40.78
C THR A 546 29.96 -45.81 40.03
N ARG A 547 30.49 -45.27 38.90
CA ARG A 547 31.80 -45.53 38.22
C ARG A 547 31.91 -46.86 37.41
N GLN A 548 32.72 -46.95 36.34
CA GLN A 548 33.67 -46.01 35.69
C GLN A 548 33.87 -46.35 34.19
N GLY A 549 34.38 -45.44 33.34
CA GLY A 549 34.94 -45.80 32.02
C GLY A 549 34.95 -44.71 30.93
N HIS A 550 36.07 -44.58 30.20
CA HIS A 550 36.19 -43.92 28.88
C HIS A 550 36.38 -45.03 27.79
N ALA A 551 36.60 -44.83 26.48
CA ALA A 551 36.97 -43.65 25.68
C ALA A 551 36.68 -43.81 24.14
N ARG A 552 36.67 -42.66 23.44
CA ARG A 552 37.17 -42.37 22.05
C ARG A 552 37.01 -43.36 20.86
N ASN A 553 36.50 -42.79 19.76
CA ASN A 553 36.92 -42.83 18.32
C ASN A 553 37.59 -44.11 17.76
N LYS A 554 37.22 -44.58 16.55
CA LYS A 554 37.49 -43.95 15.23
C LYS A 554 36.70 -44.63 14.08
N ASP A 555 36.69 -43.99 12.89
CA ASP A 555 36.56 -44.43 11.47
C ASP A 555 35.85 -45.78 11.12
N GLY A 556 35.15 -45.96 9.98
CA GLY A 556 34.85 -45.12 8.80
C GLY A 556 34.38 -45.97 7.60
N SER A 557 34.19 -45.36 6.41
CA SER A 557 34.04 -46.00 5.08
C SER A 557 32.71 -46.71 4.67
N ASN A 558 31.92 -46.01 3.84
CA ASN A 558 31.38 -46.41 2.52
C ASN A 558 30.20 -47.43 2.43
N ASN A 559 29.39 -47.52 1.34
CA ASN A 559 29.50 -46.95 -0.03
C ASN A 559 28.13 -46.59 -0.70
N THR A 560 28.14 -46.26 -2.00
CA THR A 560 27.05 -45.94 -2.95
C THR A 560 26.01 -47.09 -3.20
N GLU A 561 24.93 -47.00 -4.00
CA GLU A 561 24.65 -46.21 -5.23
C GLU A 561 23.13 -46.04 -5.58
N VAL A 562 22.80 -45.50 -6.77
CA VAL A 562 21.44 -45.17 -7.26
C VAL A 562 21.20 -45.66 -8.70
N ALA A 563 20.08 -46.33 -9.00
CA ALA A 563 19.48 -46.40 -10.35
C ALA A 563 18.03 -46.97 -10.40
N LYS A 564 17.16 -46.33 -11.22
CA LYS A 564 16.10 -46.81 -12.17
C LYS A 564 15.24 -48.07 -11.87
N GLY A 565 14.00 -48.19 -12.37
CA GLY A 565 13.17 -47.27 -13.18
C GLY A 565 11.96 -47.96 -13.87
N ASP A 566 11.03 -47.13 -14.36
CA ASP A 566 9.98 -47.37 -15.39
C ASP A 566 8.77 -48.32 -15.17
N ARG A 567 7.67 -47.99 -15.87
CA ARG A 567 6.40 -48.76 -16.03
C ARG A 567 6.49 -49.73 -17.22
N PRO A 568 5.46 -50.57 -17.47
CA PRO A 568 4.43 -50.14 -18.45
C PRO A 568 2.96 -50.54 -18.09
N GLU A 569 2.01 -50.00 -18.87
CA GLU A 569 0.57 -50.38 -18.95
C GLU A 569 0.41 -51.59 -19.94
N VAL A 570 -0.75 -52.20 -20.31
CA VAL A 570 -2.17 -51.80 -20.53
C VAL A 570 -3.04 -53.09 -20.45
N TYR A 571 -4.26 -53.13 -19.86
CA TYR A 571 -5.63 -53.05 -20.44
C TYR A 571 -6.60 -53.44 -19.27
N GLY A 572 -7.80 -52.86 -19.05
CA GLY A 572 -9.02 -52.77 -19.89
C GLY A 572 -9.98 -53.92 -19.52
N SER A 573 -11.29 -53.78 -19.23
CA SER A 573 -12.31 -52.70 -19.25
C SER A 573 -13.32 -52.97 -18.08
N GLU A 574 -14.21 -52.09 -17.58
CA GLU A 574 -15.49 -51.69 -18.20
C GLU A 574 -16.29 -50.62 -17.39
N ASN A 575 -17.14 -49.89 -18.11
CA ASN A 575 -18.44 -49.25 -17.77
C ASN A 575 -18.57 -48.05 -16.77
N GLU A 576 -18.94 -46.92 -17.37
CA GLU A 576 -19.92 -45.90 -16.94
C GLU A 576 -19.88 -45.29 -15.51
N GLY A 577 -19.38 -44.04 -15.43
CA GLY A 577 -19.62 -43.13 -14.31
C GLY A 577 -20.51 -41.95 -14.73
N GLN A 578 -21.63 -41.75 -14.04
CA GLN A 578 -22.53 -40.61 -14.28
C GLN A 578 -22.05 -39.31 -13.63
N ILE A 579 -22.46 -38.19 -14.23
CA ILE A 579 -22.26 -36.82 -13.74
C ILE A 579 -23.06 -36.60 -12.45
N ASN A 580 -22.49 -35.88 -11.49
CA ASN A 580 -23.24 -35.13 -10.48
C ASN A 580 -22.50 -33.84 -10.11
N GLU A 581 -23.25 -32.77 -9.89
CA GLU A 581 -22.74 -31.41 -9.65
C GLU A 581 -22.34 -31.22 -8.18
N ILE A 582 -21.25 -30.50 -7.92
CA ILE A 582 -20.84 -30.14 -6.56
C ILE A 582 -21.22 -28.68 -6.30
N ASN A 583 -22.41 -28.49 -5.74
CA ASN A 583 -22.82 -27.21 -5.15
C ASN A 583 -22.12 -26.99 -3.80
N PRO A 584 -21.50 -25.81 -3.55
CA PRO A 584 -20.99 -25.45 -2.23
C PRO A 584 -22.12 -24.93 -1.34
N THR A 585 -22.98 -25.81 -0.83
CA THR A 585 -24.10 -25.44 0.03
C THR A 585 -23.62 -24.91 1.38
N VAL A 586 -24.11 -23.74 1.79
CA VAL A 586 -23.85 -23.15 3.12
C VAL A 586 -24.49 -24.03 4.18
N ILE A 587 -23.69 -24.54 5.13
CA ILE A 587 -24.20 -25.18 6.34
C ILE A 587 -24.36 -24.11 7.42
N VAL A 588 -25.61 -23.71 7.63
CA VAL A 588 -26.05 -23.10 8.89
C VAL A 588 -26.17 -24.23 9.91
N ASP A 589 -25.57 -24.08 11.09
CA ASP A 589 -25.85 -24.96 12.22
C ASP A 589 -26.10 -24.13 13.49
N GLY A 590 -27.25 -24.37 14.11
CA GLY A 590 -27.81 -23.53 15.17
C GLY A 590 -27.95 -24.29 16.47
N VAL A 591 -27.12 -23.97 17.47
CA VAL A 591 -27.15 -24.66 18.76
C VAL A 591 -28.24 -24.08 19.66
N SER A 592 -29.38 -24.76 19.69
CA SER A 592 -30.46 -24.50 20.65
C SER A 592 -29.98 -24.71 22.10
N GLY A 593 -30.46 -23.87 23.02
CA GLY A 593 -29.95 -23.80 24.39
C GLY A 593 -30.37 -24.96 25.29
N LYS A 594 -29.61 -25.17 26.37
CA LYS A 594 -30.02 -25.98 27.53
C LYS A 594 -29.98 -25.13 28.79
N ASN A 595 -31.16 -24.92 29.38
CA ASN A 595 -31.28 -24.29 30.69
C ASN A 595 -30.70 -25.20 31.78
N ILE A 596 -29.81 -24.65 32.62
CA ILE A 596 -29.61 -25.12 33.99
C ILE A 596 -29.72 -23.91 34.89
N TYR A 597 -30.76 -23.87 35.72
CA TYR A 597 -30.87 -22.89 36.80
C TYR A 597 -29.84 -23.21 37.88
N ASN A 598 -29.12 -22.19 38.36
CA ASN A 598 -28.91 -22.03 39.79
C ASN A 598 -28.67 -20.55 40.15
N ASP A 599 -29.29 -20.13 41.24
CA ASP A 599 -29.35 -18.74 41.71
C ASP A 599 -28.04 -18.28 42.37
N ARG A 600 -27.62 -17.05 42.07
CA ARG A 600 -27.02 -16.11 43.03
C ARG A 600 -27.03 -14.67 42.51
N ASN A 601 -27.86 -13.85 43.13
CA ASN A 601 -27.99 -12.41 42.90
C ASN A 601 -26.64 -11.65 42.90
N ALA A 602 -26.34 -10.99 41.76
CA ALA A 602 -25.44 -9.85 41.62
C ALA A 602 -25.90 -9.04 40.39
N ASP A 603 -25.68 -7.73 40.38
CA ASP A 603 -26.32 -6.81 39.43
C ASP A 603 -26.17 -7.22 37.94
N ASN A 604 -27.30 -7.36 37.25
CA ASN A 604 -27.32 -7.62 35.81
C ASN A 604 -26.68 -6.44 35.06
N PRO A 605 -25.58 -6.62 34.31
CA PRO A 605 -25.18 -5.62 33.32
C PRO A 605 -26.30 -5.51 32.28
N LYS A 606 -26.57 -4.29 31.78
CA LYS A 606 -27.46 -4.15 30.62
C LYS A 606 -26.91 -5.01 29.49
N GLN A 607 -27.76 -5.90 28.96
CA GLN A 607 -27.44 -6.61 27.72
C GLN A 607 -27.29 -5.58 26.59
N LEU A 608 -26.44 -5.91 25.62
CA LEU A 608 -26.14 -5.06 24.47
C LEU A 608 -26.63 -5.76 23.18
N PRO A 609 -26.99 -4.99 22.15
CA PRO A 609 -27.56 -5.53 20.94
C PRO A 609 -26.49 -6.27 20.10
N PRO A 610 -26.89 -7.16 19.18
CA PRO A 610 -25.96 -7.73 18.20
C PRO A 610 -25.41 -6.61 17.28
N VAL A 611 -24.09 -6.51 17.21
CA VAL A 611 -23.38 -5.49 16.43
C VAL A 611 -22.47 -6.18 15.40
N HIS A 612 -22.55 -5.74 14.16
CA HIS A 612 -21.61 -6.13 13.10
C HIS A 612 -20.55 -5.05 12.95
N PHE A 613 -19.27 -5.44 13.02
CA PHE A 613 -18.15 -4.54 12.75
C PHE A 613 -17.68 -4.67 11.30
N HIS A 614 -17.32 -3.55 10.69
CA HIS A 614 -16.80 -3.51 9.33
C HIS A 614 -15.58 -2.61 9.20
N ALA A 615 -14.52 -3.13 8.59
CA ALA A 615 -13.31 -2.41 8.26
C ALA A 615 -13.42 -1.82 6.85
N LEU A 616 -13.43 -0.50 6.73
CA LEU A 616 -13.54 0.24 5.46
C LEU A 616 -12.42 -0.10 4.47
N GLU A 617 -11.25 -0.56 4.94
CA GLU A 617 -10.15 -1.04 4.08
C GLU A 617 -10.45 -2.37 3.35
N ARG A 618 -11.68 -2.94 3.45
CA ARG A 618 -12.10 -4.17 2.73
C ARG A 618 -12.76 -3.94 1.36
N ASP A 619 -13.15 -2.72 1.01
CA ASP A 619 -13.82 -2.37 -0.27
C ASP A 619 -15.03 -3.28 -0.64
N GLN A 620 -15.81 -3.73 0.35
CA GLN A 620 -16.97 -4.61 0.17
C GLN A 620 -18.31 -3.84 0.27
N PRO A 621 -19.37 -4.26 -0.45
CA PRO A 621 -20.66 -3.55 -0.49
C PRO A 621 -21.52 -3.89 0.75
N ILE A 622 -20.98 -3.63 1.95
CA ILE A 622 -21.55 -4.10 3.21
C ILE A 622 -22.97 -3.57 3.48
N LEU A 623 -23.28 -2.37 2.97
CA LEU A 623 -24.60 -1.75 3.09
C LEU A 623 -25.66 -2.50 2.26
N ASP A 624 -25.28 -3.00 1.07
CA ASP A 624 -26.19 -3.75 0.19
C ASP A 624 -26.43 -5.18 0.69
N VAL A 625 -25.42 -5.76 1.37
CA VAL A 625 -25.47 -7.12 1.95
C VAL A 625 -26.22 -7.15 3.28
N LEU A 626 -25.84 -6.31 4.25
CA LEU A 626 -26.43 -6.32 5.60
C LEU A 626 -27.68 -5.42 5.72
N LYS A 627 -27.90 -4.51 4.77
CA LYS A 627 -29.05 -3.58 4.72
C LYS A 627 -29.43 -2.96 6.08
N PRO A 628 -28.45 -2.40 6.84
CA PRO A 628 -28.64 -1.97 8.22
C PRO A 628 -29.65 -0.83 8.36
N SER A 629 -30.24 -0.70 9.56
CA SER A 629 -31.08 0.45 9.94
C SER A 629 -30.36 1.44 10.86
N VAL A 630 -29.31 0.99 11.57
CA VAL A 630 -28.48 1.86 12.42
C VAL A 630 -27.01 1.70 12.04
N ILE A 631 -26.35 2.82 11.76
CA ILE A 631 -24.94 2.86 11.34
C ILE A 631 -24.18 3.77 12.30
N ILE A 632 -23.14 3.23 12.96
CA ILE A 632 -22.27 3.98 13.86
C ILE A 632 -20.91 4.13 13.18
N VAL A 633 -20.59 5.34 12.75
CA VAL A 633 -19.36 5.67 12.04
C VAL A 633 -18.32 6.13 13.06
N TYR A 634 -17.57 5.17 13.60
CA TYR A 634 -16.56 5.39 14.64
C TYR A 634 -15.31 6.14 14.10
N HIS A 635 -14.99 5.92 12.82
CA HIS A 635 -13.89 6.59 12.11
C HIS A 635 -14.43 7.24 10.82
N PRO A 636 -14.95 8.48 10.88
CA PRO A 636 -15.57 9.14 9.72
C PRO A 636 -14.62 9.31 8.53
N ASP A 637 -15.11 8.94 7.35
CA ASP A 637 -14.45 9.15 6.05
C ASP A 637 -15.47 9.64 5.02
N MET A 638 -15.04 10.53 4.13
CA MET A 638 -15.88 11.26 3.17
C MET A 638 -16.53 10.32 2.14
N THR A 639 -15.87 9.21 1.78
CA THR A 639 -16.43 8.25 0.81
C THR A 639 -17.61 7.50 1.41
N PHE A 640 -17.40 6.90 2.60
CA PHE A 640 -18.41 6.10 3.28
C PHE A 640 -19.65 6.90 3.70
N VAL A 641 -19.49 8.19 4.05
CA VAL A 641 -20.64 9.09 4.29
C VAL A 641 -21.57 9.14 3.08
N ARG A 642 -21.01 9.28 1.88
CA ARG A 642 -21.80 9.38 0.63
C ARG A 642 -22.32 8.02 0.16
N GLU A 643 -21.64 6.93 0.48
CA GLU A 643 -22.15 5.57 0.27
C GLU A 643 -23.40 5.30 1.15
N ILE A 644 -23.46 5.88 2.36
CA ILE A 644 -24.68 5.86 3.20
C ILE A 644 -25.80 6.73 2.59
N GLU A 645 -25.48 7.92 2.07
CA GLU A 645 -26.46 8.77 1.36
C GLU A 645 -27.05 8.03 0.15
N VAL A 646 -26.21 7.40 -0.68
CA VAL A 646 -26.62 6.56 -1.82
C VAL A 646 -27.48 5.38 -1.36
N TYR A 647 -27.05 4.64 -0.33
CA TYR A 647 -27.82 3.51 0.22
C TYR A 647 -29.21 3.93 0.72
N LYS A 648 -29.33 5.09 1.38
CA LYS A 648 -30.62 5.65 1.83
C LYS A 648 -31.49 6.07 0.64
N ALA A 649 -30.94 6.76 -0.36
CA ALA A 649 -31.68 7.13 -1.58
C ALA A 649 -32.17 5.92 -2.39
N GLU A 650 -31.42 4.82 -2.40
CA GLU A 650 -31.85 3.54 -3.00
C GLU A 650 -32.95 2.82 -2.22
N ASN A 651 -33.16 3.17 -0.94
CA ASN A 651 -34.10 2.54 -0.01
C ASN A 651 -35.01 3.58 0.73
N PRO A 652 -35.81 4.42 0.05
CA PRO A 652 -36.51 5.52 0.71
C PRO A 652 -37.43 5.08 1.86
N GLY A 653 -38.11 3.94 1.71
CA GLY A 653 -38.98 3.37 2.75
C GLY A 653 -38.26 2.95 4.04
N LYS A 654 -36.93 2.86 4.06
CA LYS A 654 -36.16 2.55 5.27
C LYS A 654 -35.78 3.82 6.03
N LYS A 655 -36.07 3.83 7.33
CA LYS A 655 -35.48 4.79 8.27
C LYS A 655 -34.06 4.31 8.60
N VAL A 656 -33.07 5.15 8.32
CA VAL A 656 -31.65 4.88 8.58
C VAL A 656 -31.12 5.96 9.52
N ARG A 657 -30.67 5.57 10.72
CA ARG A 657 -30.11 6.47 11.74
C ARG A 657 -28.60 6.31 11.81
N VAL A 658 -27.87 7.41 11.72
CA VAL A 658 -26.42 7.46 11.50
C VAL A 658 -25.75 8.27 12.60
N TYR A 659 -24.90 7.62 13.40
CA TYR A 659 -24.15 8.25 14.47
C TYR A 659 -22.70 8.50 14.02
N PHE A 660 -22.25 9.75 13.99
CA PHE A 660 -20.85 10.09 13.74
C PHE A 660 -20.12 10.36 15.06
N LEU A 661 -19.01 9.66 15.30
CA LEU A 661 -18.14 9.91 16.46
C LEU A 661 -16.90 10.66 15.98
N PHE A 662 -16.82 11.96 16.23
CA PHE A 662 -15.63 12.78 15.98
C PHE A 662 -14.93 13.12 17.28
N TYR A 663 -13.59 13.14 17.30
CA TYR A 663 -12.86 13.82 18.36
C TYR A 663 -12.91 15.34 18.19
N ASP A 664 -13.29 16.08 19.25
CA ASP A 664 -13.24 17.54 19.27
C ASP A 664 -11.79 18.08 19.22
N ALA A 665 -11.63 19.26 18.63
CA ALA A 665 -10.35 19.96 18.39
C ALA A 665 -9.23 19.10 17.78
N SER A 666 -9.60 18.07 17.00
CA SER A 666 -8.69 17.03 16.53
C SER A 666 -8.21 17.17 15.08
N THR A 667 -7.12 16.48 14.75
CA THR A 667 -6.69 16.29 13.35
C THR A 667 -7.62 15.36 12.56
N GLU A 668 -8.55 14.64 13.21
CA GLU A 668 -9.57 13.82 12.53
C GLU A 668 -10.60 14.74 11.83
N VAL A 669 -11.16 15.71 12.57
CA VAL A 669 -12.11 16.71 12.05
C VAL A 669 -11.45 17.56 10.96
N GLN A 670 -10.26 18.12 11.22
CA GLN A 670 -9.54 18.96 10.25
C GLN A 670 -9.26 18.23 8.93
N LYS A 671 -8.93 16.93 8.98
CA LYS A 671 -8.67 16.08 7.81
C LYS A 671 -9.94 15.77 7.04
N PHE A 672 -11.08 15.58 7.72
CA PHE A 672 -12.39 15.40 7.08
C PHE A 672 -12.82 16.67 6.34
N GLU A 673 -12.84 17.82 7.02
CA GLU A 673 -13.20 19.12 6.44
C GLU A 673 -12.27 19.53 5.28
N ALA A 674 -10.95 19.36 5.44
CA ALA A 674 -9.98 19.65 4.38
C ALA A 674 -10.06 18.65 3.21
N SER A 675 -10.64 17.45 3.39
CA SER A 675 -10.95 16.54 2.28
C SER A 675 -12.07 17.12 1.42
N ILE A 676 -13.16 17.56 2.04
CA ILE A 676 -14.31 18.17 1.36
C ILE A 676 -13.88 19.47 0.66
N ARG A 677 -13.14 20.35 1.36
CA ARG A 677 -12.58 21.58 0.75
C ARG A 677 -11.71 21.28 -0.48
N ARG A 678 -10.86 20.26 -0.42
CA ARG A 678 -10.01 19.87 -1.56
C ARG A 678 -10.82 19.28 -2.72
N GLU A 679 -11.85 18.48 -2.45
CA GLU A 679 -12.69 17.91 -3.52
C GLU A 679 -13.48 19.00 -4.25
N ASN A 680 -14.11 19.91 -3.50
CA ASN A 680 -14.86 21.03 -4.07
C ASN A 680 -13.95 21.94 -4.92
N GLY A 681 -12.79 22.34 -4.39
CA GLY A 681 -11.81 23.14 -5.14
C GLY A 681 -11.25 22.43 -6.37
N ALA A 682 -11.13 21.09 -6.34
CA ALA A 682 -10.78 20.31 -7.52
C ALA A 682 -11.90 20.34 -8.58
N PHE A 683 -13.17 20.17 -8.18
CA PHE A 683 -14.28 20.28 -9.11
C PHE A 683 -14.47 21.68 -9.68
N GLU A 684 -14.34 22.74 -8.88
CA GLU A 684 -14.32 24.12 -9.40
C GLU A 684 -13.22 24.32 -10.45
N SER A 685 -12.02 23.76 -10.21
CA SER A 685 -10.92 23.79 -11.18
C SER A 685 -11.26 23.01 -12.46
N LEU A 686 -11.85 21.81 -12.34
CA LEU A 686 -12.28 21.01 -13.50
C LEU A 686 -13.40 21.68 -14.30
N ILE A 687 -14.35 22.36 -13.64
CA ILE A 687 -15.43 23.11 -14.30
C ILE A 687 -14.86 24.33 -15.05
N ARG A 688 -13.96 25.08 -14.42
CA ARG A 688 -13.23 26.18 -15.08
C ARG A 688 -12.42 25.67 -16.28
N GLN A 689 -11.65 24.59 -16.11
CA GLN A 689 -10.93 23.94 -17.21
C GLN A 689 -11.89 23.53 -18.35
N LYS A 690 -12.99 22.82 -18.05
CA LYS A 690 -14.01 22.42 -19.03
C LYS A 690 -14.56 23.61 -19.82
N SER A 691 -14.74 24.77 -19.18
CA SER A 691 -15.24 25.99 -19.85
C SER A 691 -14.21 26.69 -20.75
N MET A 692 -12.92 26.43 -20.57
CA MET A 692 -11.82 27.03 -21.35
C MET A 692 -11.14 26.05 -22.33
N MET A 693 -11.48 24.76 -22.24
CA MET A 693 -10.79 23.67 -22.94
C MET A 693 -11.26 23.54 -24.39
N MET A 694 -10.37 23.88 -25.33
CA MET A 694 -10.54 23.57 -26.75
C MET A 694 -9.74 22.33 -27.13
N ILE A 695 -10.43 21.23 -27.41
CA ILE A 695 -9.82 20.05 -28.04
C ILE A 695 -9.74 20.33 -29.55
N PRO A 696 -8.56 20.32 -30.19
CA PRO A 696 -8.45 20.47 -31.63
C PRO A 696 -8.97 19.22 -32.33
N VAL A 697 -9.92 19.42 -33.24
CA VAL A 697 -10.56 18.36 -34.03
C VAL A 697 -10.20 18.56 -35.50
N ASP A 698 -9.88 17.47 -36.18
CA ASP A 698 -9.61 17.42 -37.62
C ASP A 698 -10.89 17.70 -38.45
N GLN A 699 -10.72 18.00 -39.74
CA GLN A 699 -11.82 18.18 -40.70
C GLN A 699 -12.75 16.96 -40.80
N ASN A 700 -12.26 15.76 -40.42
CA ASN A 700 -13.02 14.52 -40.37
C ASN A 700 -13.67 14.24 -39.00
N ASP A 701 -13.77 15.25 -38.12
CA ASP A 701 -14.39 15.16 -36.80
C ASP A 701 -13.66 14.22 -35.80
N PHE A 702 -12.33 14.06 -35.95
CA PHE A 702 -11.48 13.26 -35.03
C PHE A 702 -10.52 14.14 -34.22
N CYS A 703 -10.33 13.84 -32.93
CA CYS A 703 -9.36 14.56 -32.09
C CYS A 703 -7.94 14.42 -32.66
N LEU A 704 -7.27 15.54 -32.92
CA LEU A 704 -5.87 15.53 -33.34
C LEU A 704 -4.99 15.05 -32.18
N GLY A 705 -4.42 13.85 -32.33
CA GLY A 705 -3.39 13.35 -31.43
C GLY A 705 -2.13 14.22 -31.49
N LEU A 706 -1.23 14.07 -30.51
CA LEU A 706 0.04 14.82 -30.52
C LEU A 706 0.83 14.49 -31.80
N ASN A 707 1.02 15.52 -32.64
CA ASN A 707 1.89 15.58 -33.82
C ASN A 707 1.41 14.80 -35.06
N SER A 708 0.23 15.15 -35.60
CA SER A 708 -0.08 14.93 -37.03
C SER A 708 0.59 15.96 -37.97
N SER A 709 1.71 16.57 -37.55
CA SER A 709 2.46 17.56 -38.33
C SER A 709 3.34 16.91 -39.41
N SER A 710 3.54 15.59 -39.34
CA SER A 710 3.81 14.79 -40.52
C SER A 710 2.48 14.34 -41.09
N GLU A 711 2.01 15.01 -42.15
CA GLU A 711 1.00 14.42 -43.01
C GLU A 711 1.50 13.05 -43.47
N ILE A 712 0.68 12.00 -43.37
CA ILE A 712 0.87 10.83 -44.23
C ILE A 712 0.50 11.31 -45.63
N GLN A 713 1.48 11.84 -46.35
CA GLN A 713 1.29 12.21 -47.74
C GLN A 713 1.11 10.95 -48.58
N VAL A 714 -0.14 10.49 -48.64
CA VAL A 714 -0.70 9.71 -49.75
C VAL A 714 -0.75 10.62 -50.98
N SER A 715 0.42 11.10 -51.40
CA SER A 715 0.66 11.94 -52.57
C SER A 715 0.51 11.08 -53.82
N SER A 716 -0.75 10.90 -54.22
CA SER A 716 -1.24 10.43 -55.52
C SER A 716 -0.16 9.78 -56.40
N SER A 717 0.02 8.47 -56.23
CA SER A 717 0.99 7.62 -56.92
C SER A 717 0.64 7.37 -58.41
N GLN A 718 0.35 8.45 -59.14
CA GLN A 718 -0.01 8.49 -60.56
C GLN A 718 1.00 9.27 -61.43
N ASN A 719 1.78 10.19 -60.85
CA ASN A 719 2.69 11.07 -61.61
C ASN A 719 4.14 10.54 -61.76
N SER A 720 4.34 9.21 -61.77
CA SER A 720 5.66 8.57 -61.92
C SER A 720 5.85 7.71 -63.18
N ILE A 721 4.89 7.73 -64.13
CA ILE A 721 4.95 6.94 -65.36
C ILE A 721 5.23 7.82 -66.59
N THR A 722 6.46 8.33 -66.74
CA THR A 722 7.06 8.70 -68.05
C THR A 722 8.58 8.96 -67.95
N ARG A 723 9.40 7.94 -67.69
CA ARG A 723 10.84 7.93 -68.05
C ARG A 723 11.41 6.50 -68.02
N LYS A 724 11.82 5.97 -69.18
CA LYS A 724 12.54 4.68 -69.28
C LYS A 724 14.01 4.86 -68.88
N ALA A 725 14.30 4.76 -67.59
CA ALA A 725 15.65 4.53 -67.06
C ALA A 725 15.55 3.58 -65.85
N GLY A 726 16.40 2.57 -65.79
CA GLY A 726 16.31 1.52 -64.76
C GLY A 726 16.72 2.02 -63.38
N GLY A 727 15.86 1.84 -62.39
CA GLY A 727 16.11 2.23 -61.01
C GLY A 727 14.85 2.10 -60.17
N ARG A 728 14.51 0.88 -59.73
CA ARG A 728 13.58 0.72 -58.60
C ARG A 728 14.26 1.37 -57.39
N LYS A 729 13.68 2.43 -56.85
CA LYS A 729 13.80 2.65 -55.40
C LYS A 729 13.16 1.44 -54.75
N ASP A 730 13.87 0.78 -53.83
CA ASP A 730 13.23 -0.16 -52.93
C ASP A 730 12.14 0.58 -52.13
N ALA A 731 11.07 -0.13 -51.79
CA ALA A 731 10.05 0.44 -50.90
C ALA A 731 10.71 0.78 -49.56
N GLU A 732 10.47 1.99 -49.05
CA GLU A 732 10.96 2.40 -47.73
C GLU A 732 10.36 1.46 -46.69
N LYS A 733 11.19 0.54 -46.16
CA LYS A 733 10.76 -0.43 -45.17
C LYS A 733 10.43 0.29 -43.87
N GLU A 734 9.26 -0.01 -43.31
CA GLU A 734 8.92 0.43 -41.96
C GLU A 734 9.96 -0.10 -40.97
N MET A 735 10.54 0.80 -40.16
CA MET A 735 11.63 0.45 -39.25
C MET A 735 11.11 -0.42 -38.10
N GLN A 736 11.46 -1.71 -38.05
CA GLN A 736 10.96 -2.62 -37.00
C GLN A 736 11.96 -2.80 -35.85
N VAL A 737 11.45 -2.78 -34.62
CA VAL A 737 12.21 -2.97 -33.38
C VAL A 737 11.60 -4.12 -32.59
N ILE A 738 12.44 -5.08 -32.20
CA ILE A 738 12.04 -6.16 -31.30
C ILE A 738 12.18 -5.65 -29.87
N VAL A 739 11.14 -5.82 -29.06
CA VAL A 739 11.03 -5.31 -27.69
C VAL A 739 10.68 -6.45 -26.75
N ASP A 740 11.38 -6.54 -25.62
CA ASP A 740 11.10 -7.56 -24.63
C ASP A 740 9.71 -7.41 -23.96
N MET A 741 8.99 -8.52 -23.79
CA MET A 741 7.65 -8.56 -23.20
C MET A 741 7.55 -8.03 -21.74
N ARG A 742 8.66 -7.87 -21.01
CA ARG A 742 8.72 -7.21 -19.69
C ARG A 742 8.77 -5.69 -19.80
N GLU A 743 9.34 -5.16 -20.89
CA GLU A 743 9.64 -3.73 -21.07
C GLU A 743 8.43 -2.88 -21.50
N PHE A 744 7.31 -3.52 -21.86
CA PHE A 744 5.98 -2.91 -21.98
C PHE A 744 5.37 -2.42 -20.64
N MET A 745 6.11 -2.59 -19.53
CA MET A 745 5.86 -1.90 -18.26
C MET A 745 6.46 -0.49 -18.22
N SER A 746 7.24 -0.11 -19.24
CA SER A 746 7.80 1.22 -19.40
C SER A 746 7.10 2.01 -20.52
N SER A 747 7.32 3.32 -20.52
CA SER A 747 6.75 4.27 -21.47
C SER A 747 7.48 4.37 -22.81
N LEU A 748 8.67 3.76 -22.97
CA LEU A 748 9.46 3.90 -24.20
C LEU A 748 8.80 3.23 -25.43
N PRO A 749 8.22 2.01 -25.36
CA PRO A 749 7.53 1.41 -26.51
C PRO A 749 6.40 2.28 -27.08
N ASN A 750 5.62 2.95 -26.23
CA ASN A 750 4.61 3.93 -26.67
C ASN A 750 5.26 5.06 -27.49
N VAL A 751 6.40 5.58 -27.06
CA VAL A 751 7.13 6.67 -27.75
C VAL A 751 7.84 6.20 -29.03
N LEU A 752 8.33 4.95 -29.09
CA LEU A 752 8.89 4.37 -30.33
C LEU A 752 7.82 4.28 -31.43
N HIS A 753 6.61 3.80 -31.10
CA HIS A 753 5.50 3.78 -32.04
C HIS A 753 5.01 5.19 -32.43
N GLN A 754 5.10 6.19 -31.54
CA GLN A 754 4.82 7.59 -31.92
C GLN A 754 5.79 8.15 -32.97
N LYS A 755 7.01 7.60 -33.06
CA LYS A 755 8.01 7.95 -34.08
C LYS A 755 7.89 7.10 -35.36
N GLY A 756 6.86 6.26 -35.50
CA GLY A 756 6.62 5.45 -36.70
C GLY A 756 7.45 4.18 -36.80
N MET A 757 8.06 3.71 -35.70
CA MET A 757 8.71 2.40 -35.67
C MET A 757 7.69 1.29 -35.37
N LEU A 758 7.74 0.22 -36.16
CA LEU A 758 6.97 -1.01 -35.93
C LEU A 758 7.54 -1.76 -34.71
N ILE A 759 6.68 -2.29 -33.84
CA ILE A 759 7.09 -2.92 -32.58
C ILE A 759 6.67 -4.37 -32.55
N ILE A 760 7.65 -5.26 -32.40
CA ILE A 760 7.46 -6.72 -32.35
C ILE A 760 7.71 -7.17 -30.89
N PRO A 761 6.67 -7.54 -30.12
CA PRO A 761 6.80 -7.96 -28.73
C PRO A 761 7.25 -9.43 -28.62
N VAL A 762 8.43 -9.68 -28.05
CA VAL A 762 9.05 -11.01 -27.97
C VAL A 762 9.55 -11.23 -26.54
N THR A 763 9.65 -12.48 -26.06
CA THR A 763 10.40 -12.79 -24.83
C THR A 763 11.86 -13.00 -25.18
N LEU A 764 12.77 -12.19 -24.63
CA LEU A 764 14.21 -12.25 -24.92
C LEU A 764 15.00 -12.70 -23.69
N GLU A 765 15.94 -13.62 -23.85
CA GLU A 765 16.89 -13.95 -22.76
C GLU A 765 18.05 -12.94 -22.67
N VAL A 766 18.26 -12.12 -23.71
CA VAL A 766 19.45 -11.25 -23.86
C VAL A 766 19.07 -9.84 -24.31
N GLY A 767 19.08 -8.90 -23.36
CA GLY A 767 18.81 -7.48 -23.56
C GLY A 767 17.31 -7.09 -23.52
N ASP A 768 17.05 -5.78 -23.53
CA ASP A 768 15.70 -5.22 -23.44
C ASP A 768 15.12 -4.90 -24.85
N TYR A 769 15.96 -4.54 -25.82
CA TYR A 769 15.61 -4.22 -27.22
C TYR A 769 16.63 -4.79 -28.21
N VAL A 770 16.17 -5.17 -29.41
CA VAL A 770 17.04 -5.49 -30.56
C VAL A 770 16.66 -4.60 -31.74
N LEU A 771 17.60 -3.76 -32.18
CA LEU A 771 17.37 -2.76 -33.26
C LEU A 771 17.72 -3.31 -34.66
N SER A 772 18.62 -4.29 -34.69
CA SER A 772 19.22 -4.93 -35.86
C SER A 772 19.90 -6.23 -35.42
N PRO A 773 20.14 -7.26 -36.28
CA PRO A 773 20.80 -8.50 -35.88
C PRO A 773 22.20 -8.34 -35.25
N LEU A 774 22.82 -7.15 -35.37
CA LEU A 774 24.11 -6.83 -34.76
C LEU A 774 24.01 -6.00 -33.47
N ILE A 775 22.86 -5.36 -33.20
CA ILE A 775 22.70 -4.32 -32.17
C ILE A 775 21.62 -4.70 -31.16
N CYS A 776 22.07 -4.96 -29.93
CA CYS A 776 21.23 -5.24 -28.75
C CYS A 776 21.41 -4.10 -27.73
N VAL A 777 20.32 -3.69 -27.08
CA VAL A 777 20.29 -2.59 -26.11
C VAL A 777 19.72 -3.07 -24.78
N GLU A 778 20.48 -2.86 -23.71
CA GLU A 778 20.00 -2.88 -22.33
C GLU A 778 19.71 -1.43 -21.91
N ARG A 779 18.49 -1.15 -21.45
CA ARG A 779 18.03 0.18 -21.06
C ARG A 779 17.96 0.28 -19.54
N LYS A 780 18.62 1.27 -18.94
CA LYS A 780 18.55 1.50 -17.48
C LYS A 780 18.25 2.96 -17.15
N SER A 781 17.27 3.16 -16.27
CA SER A 781 17.12 4.43 -15.57
C SER A 781 18.32 4.65 -14.65
N ILE A 782 18.59 5.91 -14.27
CA ILE A 782 19.61 6.22 -13.27
C ILE A 782 19.43 5.37 -11.98
N GLN A 783 18.20 5.19 -11.49
CA GLN A 783 17.95 4.44 -10.25
C GLN A 783 18.24 2.95 -10.41
N ASP A 784 17.85 2.36 -11.54
CA ASP A 784 18.14 0.94 -11.82
C ASP A 784 19.64 0.71 -12.07
N LEU A 785 20.35 1.70 -12.61
CA LEU A 785 21.80 1.68 -12.74
C LEU A 785 22.48 1.63 -11.36
N PHE A 786 22.05 2.45 -10.39
CA PHE A 786 22.54 2.40 -9.01
C PHE A 786 22.29 1.03 -8.35
N MET A 787 21.08 0.48 -8.51
CA MET A 787 20.70 -0.80 -7.90
C MET A 787 21.43 -1.98 -8.56
N SER A 788 21.55 -1.99 -9.89
CA SER A 788 22.20 -3.08 -10.66
C SER A 788 23.73 -3.09 -10.49
N PHE A 789 24.38 -1.94 -10.29
CA PHE A 789 25.77 -1.86 -9.82
C PHE A 789 25.98 -2.24 -8.34
N THR A 790 24.90 -2.30 -7.55
CA THR A 790 24.95 -2.72 -6.14
C THR A 790 24.75 -4.23 -5.99
N SER A 791 23.89 -4.83 -6.82
CA SER A 791 23.67 -6.28 -6.87
C SER A 791 24.64 -7.05 -7.77
N GLY A 792 25.39 -6.37 -8.65
CA GLY A 792 26.27 -7.00 -9.64
C GLY A 792 25.51 -7.55 -10.87
N ARG A 793 24.19 -7.38 -10.94
CA ARG A 793 23.34 -7.85 -12.05
C ARG A 793 23.80 -7.31 -13.40
N LEU A 794 24.13 -6.01 -13.48
CA LEU A 794 24.50 -5.35 -14.74
C LEU A 794 25.73 -5.97 -15.41
N TYR A 795 26.71 -6.41 -14.63
CA TYR A 795 27.91 -7.06 -15.15
C TYR A 795 27.57 -8.34 -15.92
N HIS A 796 26.70 -9.18 -15.35
CA HIS A 796 26.27 -10.44 -15.95
C HIS A 796 25.43 -10.20 -17.21
N GLN A 797 24.54 -9.19 -17.19
CA GLN A 797 23.75 -8.81 -18.37
C GLN A 797 24.66 -8.33 -19.52
N VAL A 798 25.66 -7.50 -19.21
CA VAL A 798 26.67 -7.06 -20.20
C VAL A 798 27.50 -8.22 -20.71
N GLU A 799 27.93 -9.16 -19.86
CA GLU A 799 28.67 -10.34 -20.32
C GLU A 799 27.86 -11.16 -21.33
N THR A 800 26.58 -11.41 -21.04
CA THR A 800 25.67 -12.13 -21.94
C THR A 800 25.41 -11.37 -23.25
N MET A 801 25.22 -10.04 -23.20
CA MET A 801 25.10 -9.23 -24.43
C MET A 801 26.38 -9.25 -25.27
N VAL A 802 27.56 -9.10 -24.64
CA VAL A 802 28.86 -9.14 -25.34
C VAL A 802 29.14 -10.52 -25.95
N ARG A 803 28.64 -11.60 -25.32
CA ARG A 803 28.72 -12.95 -25.85
C ARG A 803 27.97 -13.09 -27.18
N TYR A 804 26.71 -12.67 -27.26
CA TYR A 804 25.86 -13.00 -28.42
C TYR A 804 25.69 -11.88 -29.46
N TYR A 805 25.90 -10.61 -29.11
CA TYR A 805 25.70 -9.48 -30.02
C TYR A 805 27.02 -8.76 -30.34
N ARG A 806 27.23 -8.44 -31.62
CA ARG A 806 28.44 -7.76 -32.09
C ARG A 806 28.61 -6.38 -31.45
N ILE A 807 27.52 -5.62 -31.36
CA ILE A 807 27.45 -4.25 -30.83
C ILE A 807 26.48 -4.22 -29.64
N PRO A 808 26.95 -4.56 -28.42
CA PRO A 808 26.16 -4.45 -27.21
C PRO A 808 26.12 -2.99 -26.73
N VAL A 809 24.92 -2.48 -26.45
CA VAL A 809 24.67 -1.08 -26.07
C VAL A 809 24.05 -1.02 -24.68
N LEU A 810 24.63 -0.19 -23.80
CA LEU A 810 24.01 0.21 -22.55
C LEU A 810 23.43 1.62 -22.72
N LEU A 811 22.10 1.72 -22.75
CA LEU A 811 21.37 2.98 -22.79
C LEU A 811 21.09 3.45 -21.36
N ILE A 812 21.58 4.64 -21.00
CA ILE A 812 21.34 5.28 -19.71
C ILE A 812 20.45 6.51 -19.93
N GLU A 813 19.26 6.49 -19.32
CA GLU A 813 18.28 7.58 -19.45
C GLU A 813 18.27 8.51 -18.23
N PHE A 814 18.22 9.81 -18.49
CA PHE A 814 18.12 10.88 -17.49
C PHE A 814 17.10 11.95 -17.91
N SER A 815 16.66 12.78 -16.95
CA SER A 815 15.63 13.82 -17.18
C SER A 815 16.22 15.11 -17.73
N GLN A 816 15.61 15.67 -18.78
CA GLN A 816 16.04 16.91 -19.45
C GLN A 816 16.06 18.14 -18.52
N ASP A 817 15.15 18.23 -17.54
CA ASP A 817 14.95 19.46 -16.75
C ASP A 817 16.06 19.75 -15.73
N LYS A 818 17.07 18.86 -15.63
CA LYS A 818 17.99 18.80 -14.48
C LYS A 818 19.41 18.52 -14.93
N SER A 819 20.40 19.09 -14.24
CA SER A 819 21.80 18.87 -14.53
C SER A 819 22.20 17.41 -14.28
N PHE A 820 22.72 16.75 -15.32
CA PHE A 820 23.18 15.38 -15.22
C PHE A 820 24.43 15.29 -14.33
N SER A 821 24.31 14.62 -13.18
CA SER A 821 25.44 14.18 -12.37
C SER A 821 25.06 12.94 -11.56
N PHE A 822 25.96 11.96 -11.50
CA PHE A 822 25.77 10.77 -10.66
C PHE A 822 25.86 11.07 -9.16
N GLN A 823 26.56 12.13 -8.75
CA GLN A 823 26.82 12.46 -7.34
C GLN A 823 26.75 13.97 -7.10
N SER A 824 26.63 14.39 -5.84
CA SER A 824 26.92 15.78 -5.50
C SER A 824 28.41 16.05 -5.71
N ALA A 825 28.78 17.25 -6.14
CA ALA A 825 30.19 17.67 -6.16
C ALA A 825 30.84 17.58 -4.76
N SER A 826 30.04 17.65 -3.69
CA SER A 826 30.48 17.46 -2.30
C SER A 826 30.67 15.99 -1.87
N ASP A 827 30.18 15.02 -2.65
CA ASP A 827 30.34 13.58 -2.38
C ASP A 827 31.46 12.95 -3.24
N ILE A 828 32.02 13.70 -4.20
CA ILE A 828 33.19 13.32 -4.98
C ILE A 828 34.44 13.68 -4.16
N GLY A 829 34.97 12.73 -3.40
CA GLY A 829 36.28 12.86 -2.77
C GLY A 829 37.41 12.67 -3.78
N ASP A 830 38.62 13.12 -3.42
CA ASP A 830 39.82 13.03 -4.27
C ASP A 830 40.27 11.58 -4.54
N ASP A 831 39.90 10.63 -3.65
CA ASP A 831 40.25 9.21 -3.76
C ASP A 831 39.30 8.40 -4.65
N VAL A 832 39.86 7.56 -5.52
CA VAL A 832 39.13 6.61 -6.39
C VAL A 832 38.55 5.46 -5.56
N THR A 833 37.41 5.69 -4.92
CA THR A 833 36.74 4.69 -4.09
C THR A 833 36.01 3.62 -4.93
N PRO A 834 36.11 2.32 -4.60
CA PRO A 834 35.45 1.23 -5.34
C PRO A 834 33.94 1.17 -5.11
N THR A 835 33.44 1.93 -4.14
CA THR A 835 32.00 2.14 -3.89
C THR A 835 31.37 3.15 -4.83
N ASN A 836 32.16 4.02 -5.48
CA ASN A 836 31.66 5.02 -6.42
C ASN A 836 31.18 4.38 -7.73
N ILE A 837 30.03 4.84 -8.23
CA ILE A 837 29.44 4.37 -9.48
C ILE A 837 30.28 4.79 -10.68
N ILE A 838 30.99 5.93 -10.61
CA ILE A 838 31.94 6.35 -11.65
C ILE A 838 33.06 5.30 -11.77
N SER A 839 33.67 4.90 -10.65
CA SER A 839 34.68 3.83 -10.62
C SER A 839 34.15 2.51 -11.17
N LYS A 840 32.93 2.11 -10.79
CA LYS A 840 32.29 0.87 -11.27
C LYS A 840 31.95 0.90 -12.76
N LEU A 841 31.51 2.04 -13.28
CA LEU A 841 31.22 2.23 -14.71
C LEU A 841 32.51 2.21 -15.54
N SER A 842 33.57 2.87 -15.07
CA SER A 842 34.91 2.80 -15.68
C SER A 842 35.43 1.36 -15.71
N LEU A 843 35.30 0.61 -14.61
CA LEU A 843 35.70 -0.80 -14.53
C LEU A 843 34.91 -1.69 -15.51
N LEU A 844 33.60 -1.45 -15.65
CA LEU A 844 32.73 -2.16 -16.60
C LEU A 844 33.18 -1.92 -18.06
N VAL A 845 33.51 -0.68 -18.42
CA VAL A 845 34.00 -0.33 -19.77
C VAL A 845 35.39 -0.91 -20.04
N LEU A 846 36.28 -0.89 -19.05
CA LEU A 846 37.61 -1.50 -19.14
C LEU A 846 37.54 -3.02 -19.37
N HIS A 847 36.60 -3.70 -18.71
CA HIS A 847 36.41 -5.15 -18.87
C HIS A 847 35.74 -5.52 -20.21
N PHE A 848 34.82 -4.69 -20.70
CA PHE A 848 34.04 -4.96 -21.91
C PHE A 848 34.27 -3.92 -23.02
N PRO A 849 35.43 -3.94 -23.73
CA PRO A 849 35.78 -2.92 -24.74
C PRO A 849 34.87 -2.89 -25.98
N ARG A 850 34.02 -3.91 -26.17
CA ARG A 850 32.95 -3.92 -27.19
C ARG A 850 31.69 -3.16 -26.76
N LEU A 851 31.48 -2.92 -25.47
CA LEU A 851 30.33 -2.19 -24.95
C LEU A 851 30.30 -0.74 -25.46
N ARG A 852 29.13 -0.25 -25.83
CA ARG A 852 28.90 1.17 -26.14
C ARG A 852 27.89 1.74 -25.15
N ILE A 853 28.21 2.88 -24.55
CA ILE A 853 27.29 3.58 -23.64
C ILE A 853 26.64 4.72 -24.40
N ILE A 854 25.31 4.79 -24.35
CA ILE A 854 24.51 5.86 -24.94
C ILE A 854 23.79 6.60 -23.83
N TRP A 855 23.84 7.93 -23.88
CA TRP A 855 23.26 8.83 -22.90
C TRP A 855 22.04 9.52 -23.51
N SER A 856 20.85 9.29 -22.96
CA SER A 856 19.61 9.89 -23.47
C SER A 856 18.95 10.83 -22.47
N ARG A 857 18.54 12.00 -22.98
CA ARG A 857 17.99 13.13 -22.22
C ARG A 857 16.47 13.07 -22.01
N SER A 858 15.79 12.20 -22.77
CA SER A 858 14.33 12.01 -22.74
C SER A 858 13.94 10.80 -23.59
N LEU A 859 12.74 10.25 -23.38
CA LEU A 859 12.22 9.11 -24.16
C LEU A 859 12.13 9.43 -25.67
N HIS A 860 11.80 10.68 -26.02
CA HIS A 860 11.76 11.13 -27.42
C HIS A 860 13.16 11.19 -28.04
N ALA A 861 14.17 11.62 -27.29
CA ALA A 861 15.57 11.57 -27.72
C ALA A 861 16.05 10.11 -27.86
N THR A 862 15.63 9.19 -26.97
CA THR A 862 15.92 7.76 -27.13
C THR A 862 15.36 7.23 -28.45
N ALA A 863 14.12 7.56 -28.80
CA ALA A 863 13.50 7.14 -30.04
C ALA A 863 14.17 7.74 -31.30
N GLU A 864 14.64 8.98 -31.23
CA GLU A 864 15.45 9.61 -32.29
C GLU A 864 16.82 8.95 -32.44
N ILE A 865 17.46 8.56 -31.34
CA ILE A 865 18.72 7.79 -31.36
C ILE A 865 18.48 6.40 -31.96
N PHE A 866 17.40 5.71 -31.60
CA PHE A 866 17.08 4.37 -32.14
C PHE A 866 16.87 4.43 -33.66
N ALA A 867 16.08 5.37 -34.16
CA ALA A 867 15.93 5.60 -35.61
C ALA A 867 17.27 5.92 -36.28
N SER A 868 18.10 6.77 -35.65
CA SER A 868 19.42 7.18 -36.19
C SER A 868 20.43 6.03 -36.26
N LEU A 869 20.44 5.14 -35.25
CA LEU A 869 21.26 3.92 -35.24
C LEU A 869 20.82 2.91 -36.30
N LYS A 870 19.52 2.90 -36.62
CA LYS A 870 18.88 1.92 -37.50
C LYS A 870 18.91 2.29 -38.98
N ALA A 871 18.98 3.58 -39.32
CA ALA A 871 18.88 4.11 -40.68
C ALA A 871 19.87 3.54 -41.72
N ASN A 872 20.92 2.82 -41.31
CA ASN A 872 21.87 2.12 -42.19
C ASN A 872 22.20 0.71 -41.68
N GLN A 873 21.22 -0.03 -41.15
CA GLN A 873 21.39 -1.37 -40.57
C GLN A 873 20.31 -2.34 -41.09
N ASP A 874 20.62 -3.64 -41.08
CA ASP A 874 19.65 -4.68 -41.43
C ASP A 874 18.53 -4.79 -40.39
N GLU A 875 17.31 -5.08 -40.86
CA GLU A 875 16.14 -5.29 -40.01
C GLU A 875 16.27 -6.56 -39.15
N PRO A 876 15.88 -6.55 -37.85
CA PRO A 876 16.01 -7.69 -36.96
C PRO A 876 14.92 -8.74 -37.19
N ASP A 877 15.29 -10.03 -37.06
CA ASP A 877 14.40 -11.20 -37.22
C ASP A 877 13.95 -11.73 -35.85
N GLU A 878 12.63 -11.83 -35.66
CA GLU A 878 11.97 -12.39 -34.46
C GLU A 878 12.44 -13.82 -34.16
N THR A 879 12.44 -14.69 -35.18
CA THR A 879 12.74 -16.11 -35.01
C THR A 879 14.20 -16.36 -34.63
N LYS A 880 15.10 -15.44 -35.02
CA LYS A 880 16.50 -15.45 -34.62
C LYS A 880 16.67 -14.86 -33.21
N ALA A 881 16.03 -13.73 -32.92
CA ALA A 881 16.14 -13.08 -31.62
C ALA A 881 15.64 -13.98 -30.46
N MET A 882 14.60 -14.78 -30.69
CA MET A 882 14.09 -15.76 -29.71
C MET A 882 15.09 -16.88 -29.36
N ARG A 883 16.00 -17.26 -30.26
CA ARG A 883 16.96 -18.35 -30.04
C ARG A 883 18.22 -17.90 -29.31
N VAL A 884 18.54 -16.60 -29.36
CA VAL A 884 19.78 -16.07 -28.79
C VAL A 884 19.80 -16.27 -27.27
N GLY A 885 20.76 -17.06 -26.80
CA GLY A 885 20.93 -17.42 -25.39
C GLY A 885 20.21 -18.70 -24.95
N VAL A 886 19.33 -19.27 -25.78
CA VAL A 886 18.64 -20.53 -25.50
C VAL A 886 19.49 -21.71 -26.01
N PRO A 887 19.77 -22.75 -25.20
CA PRO A 887 20.41 -23.97 -25.69
C PRO A 887 19.51 -24.71 -26.67
N SER A 888 20.07 -25.14 -27.81
CA SER A 888 19.40 -26.08 -28.71
C SER A 888 19.37 -27.48 -28.09
N GLU A 889 18.56 -28.40 -28.62
CA GLU A 889 18.45 -29.78 -28.11
C GLU A 889 19.79 -30.54 -28.18
N GLU A 890 20.69 -30.17 -29.10
CA GLU A 890 22.07 -30.68 -29.22
C GLU A 890 23.07 -29.98 -28.27
N GLY A 891 22.62 -29.06 -27.41
CA GLY A 891 23.45 -28.28 -26.49
C GLY A 891 24.21 -27.11 -27.12
N ILE A 892 24.17 -26.97 -28.45
CA ILE A 892 24.79 -25.87 -29.19
C ILE A 892 23.96 -24.58 -28.97
N ILE A 893 24.63 -23.43 -28.80
CA ILE A 893 23.98 -22.11 -28.72
C ILE A 893 24.36 -21.31 -29.96
N GLU A 894 23.38 -20.95 -30.79
CA GLU A 894 23.63 -20.18 -32.02
C GLU A 894 24.10 -18.75 -31.69
N ASN A 895 25.05 -18.24 -32.50
CA ASN A 895 25.58 -16.86 -32.43
C ASN A 895 26.45 -16.55 -31.19
N ASP A 896 27.19 -17.50 -30.63
CA ASP A 896 28.31 -17.15 -29.74
C ASP A 896 29.39 -16.39 -30.53
N VAL A 897 29.76 -15.19 -30.08
CA VAL A 897 30.70 -14.25 -30.74
C VAL A 897 31.98 -14.11 -29.90
N ARG A 898 32.46 -15.25 -29.40
CA ARG A 898 33.71 -15.43 -28.63
C ARG A 898 34.76 -16.15 -29.47
#